data_AF-A0A8J7ZVR0-F1
#
_entry.id   AF-A0A8J7ZVR0-F1
#
_cell.length_a   1.000
_cell.length_b   1.000
_cell.length_c   1.000
_cell.angle_alpha   90.00
_cell.angle_beta   90.00
_cell.angle_gamma   90.00
#
_symmetry.space_group_name_H-M   'P 1'
#
loop_
_entity.id
_entity.type
_entity.pdbx_description
1 polymer ?
#
loop_
_entity_poly.entity_id
_entity_poly.type
_entity_poly.pdbx_seq_one_letter_code
_entity_poly.pdbx_strand_id
1 'polypeptide(L)'
;MVDFSRRQVLSKSVAAALGASVIGVASGDEVAESETVGSGTVKGDLKRFSTTAFGAEVTGPFVFQNGALLYSLQHPEEKNPEPFDTAGIGYFSGFQFELDGTNDDFDELSTPQTEAEQRQVRSGDGEYEILAHGRDKINDGEERLGVTQTPDGTDITLDNFEGTQYGAAGTNPDCNQFVPTDEDGTEGYLFTNWENSPGNVSRIPLRQTFDGEWEADLDDAINLANTEPFREIGGTRINCYGDLSPWGTMISSEENYAHPRVSLTNQVGDIVDAGTGKGRIGGAQFWNRPNPTEIQSAVDDYYGDEAWSIQGYWALDGVEFLAYYLGSEQSYQNSNSNSTEPISDTYPNPYRYGYHVDFREPTADPPQPVKYYVMGRASWEAPNIQADEQTVYMCSDGDSKGIYKFVADERIPKYDDPMDVSGTLYAPKITNPQADASTVGTRKSPAEYSLDIEWIPLGSASNAEIEEWIAEYDDITQSDYLRVHAGSDWMEDREAALEEADREVIENGNQNYITNEEIVEWADQYYAEGPDGVDEELRRVPFLETRAAAKEIGVSIEFNKAEGVDSKDGAGPGDPVYFGISEFNDDLANDEGDIQMDRVDGGVVYRGVLESDYNISTLEPVIVGPDFTDEPEDADDALRNVDNVYVMDDGRVLCCEDGFGGPARSYPNDGLYVYEPQEPEEKTRNGNSGNGNSGNGNNGNENSNNGNENGHSGNGSNS
;
A
#
# COMPACT_ATOMS: atom_id res chain seq x y z
N MET A 1 -42.49 25.72 2.04
CA MET A 1 -43.06 25.04 0.87
C MET A 1 -42.42 25.65 -0.37
N VAL A 2 -41.20 25.20 -0.64
CA VAL A 2 -40.43 25.44 -1.86
C VAL A 2 -39.86 24.08 -2.20
N ASP A 3 -40.16 23.63 -3.42
CA ASP A 3 -40.04 22.28 -3.93
C ASP A 3 -38.56 22.03 -4.32
N PHE A 4 -37.83 21.25 -3.53
CA PHE A 4 -36.48 20.80 -3.90
C PHE A 4 -36.62 19.63 -4.86
N SER A 5 -36.47 19.90 -6.16
CA SER A 5 -36.63 18.88 -7.20
C SER A 5 -35.50 17.85 -7.16
N ARG A 6 -35.90 16.56 -7.23
CA ARG A 6 -35.11 15.31 -7.34
C ARG A 6 -33.96 15.27 -8.38
N ARG A 7 -33.59 16.38 -9.03
CA ARG A 7 -32.56 16.45 -10.07
C ARG A 7 -31.16 16.86 -9.58
N GLN A 8 -31.01 17.35 -8.35
CA GLN A 8 -29.69 17.70 -7.79
C GLN A 8 -29.08 16.61 -6.91
N VAL A 9 -29.83 15.53 -6.63
CA VAL A 9 -29.35 14.39 -5.83
C VAL A 9 -28.69 13.32 -6.72
N LEU A 10 -28.96 13.31 -8.03
CA LEU A 10 -28.44 12.29 -8.96
C LEU A 10 -27.08 12.63 -9.61
N SER A 11 -26.50 13.81 -9.35
CA SER A 11 -25.19 14.18 -9.93
C SER A 11 -24.02 14.04 -8.95
N LYS A 12 -24.27 13.57 -7.72
CA LYS A 12 -23.23 13.25 -6.72
C LYS A 12 -22.98 11.75 -6.57
N SER A 13 -23.80 10.92 -7.20
CA SER A 13 -23.79 9.45 -7.04
C SER A 13 -22.82 8.72 -7.97
N VAL A 14 -22.16 9.43 -8.90
CA VAL A 14 -21.23 8.80 -9.86
C VAL A 14 -19.77 8.96 -9.41
N ALA A 15 -19.47 9.90 -8.51
CA ALA A 15 -18.13 10.13 -7.99
C ALA A 15 -17.78 9.28 -6.76
N ALA A 16 -18.71 8.44 -6.27
CA ALA A 16 -18.48 7.54 -5.13
C ALA A 16 -18.22 6.08 -5.58
N ALA A 17 -18.11 5.84 -6.90
CA ALA A 17 -17.91 4.51 -7.50
C ALA A 17 -16.75 4.47 -8.51
N LEU A 18 -16.03 5.57 -8.65
CA LEU A 18 -14.69 5.64 -9.24
C LEU A 18 -13.75 5.70 -8.04
N GLY A 19 -12.62 4.98 -8.06
CA GLY A 19 -11.68 4.73 -6.96
C GLY A 19 -11.88 5.62 -5.73
N ALA A 20 -12.15 5.01 -4.57
CA ALA A 20 -12.31 5.71 -3.30
C ALA A 20 -10.95 6.26 -2.81
N SER A 21 -10.26 7.04 -3.66
CA SER A 21 -9.35 8.08 -3.23
C SER A 21 -10.06 8.83 -2.11
N VAL A 22 -9.50 8.65 -0.93
CA VAL A 22 -10.01 9.14 0.34
C VAL A 22 -10.34 10.61 0.14
N ILE A 23 -11.64 10.95 0.06
CA ILE A 23 -12.02 12.33 0.37
C ILE A 23 -11.60 12.46 1.83
N GLY A 24 -10.44 13.11 2.03
CA GLY A 24 -9.82 13.39 3.32
C GLY A 24 -10.93 13.64 4.31
N VAL A 25 -11.04 12.75 5.29
CA VAL A 25 -12.03 12.90 6.34
C VAL A 25 -11.60 14.16 7.07
N ALA A 26 -12.31 15.26 6.81
CA ALA A 26 -12.08 16.54 7.48
C ALA A 26 -12.31 16.38 8.99
N SER A 27 -11.30 15.90 9.70
CA SER A 27 -11.27 15.79 11.15
C SER A 27 -9.85 16.05 11.65
N GLY A 28 -9.46 17.32 11.55
CA GLY A 28 -8.26 17.94 12.08
C GLY A 28 -8.21 19.39 11.61
N ASP A 29 -7.53 20.30 12.31
CA ASP A 29 -7.19 21.60 11.73
C ASP A 29 -6.25 21.34 10.55
N GLU A 30 -6.77 21.21 9.32
CA GLU A 30 -5.95 21.02 8.12
C GLU A 30 -4.88 22.11 8.06
N VAL A 31 -3.63 21.70 7.86
CA VAL A 31 -2.53 22.65 7.66
C VAL A 31 -2.81 23.40 6.37
N ALA A 32 -2.98 24.73 6.51
CA ALA A 32 -3.25 25.59 5.38
C ALA A 32 -2.17 25.45 4.31
N GLU A 33 -2.59 25.39 3.05
CA GLU A 33 -1.71 25.41 1.89
C GLU A 33 -0.70 26.56 1.98
N SER A 34 0.56 26.26 1.64
CA SER A 34 1.66 27.22 1.62
C SER A 34 2.68 26.84 0.57
N GLU A 35 3.39 27.82 0.01
CA GLU A 35 4.56 27.58 -0.84
C GLU A 35 5.62 26.81 -0.04
N THR A 36 5.87 25.57 -0.43
CA THR A 36 6.86 24.69 0.20
C THR A 36 8.19 24.76 -0.56
N VAL A 37 9.28 24.98 0.18
CA VAL A 37 10.60 25.09 -0.44
C VAL A 37 10.99 23.75 -1.07
N GLY A 38 11.17 23.71 -2.39
CA GLY A 38 11.61 22.50 -3.09
C GLY A 38 10.48 21.53 -3.44
N SER A 39 9.22 21.98 -3.41
CA SER A 39 8.14 21.30 -4.15
C SER A 39 8.53 21.13 -5.63
N GLY A 40 8.07 20.04 -6.24
CA GLY A 40 8.35 19.71 -7.65
C GLY A 40 9.81 19.36 -7.96
N THR A 41 10.65 19.05 -6.97
CA THR A 41 12.08 18.75 -7.21
C THR A 41 12.34 17.27 -7.45
N VAL A 42 13.28 17.00 -8.37
CA VAL A 42 13.76 15.65 -8.70
C VAL A 42 15.29 15.60 -8.59
N LYS A 43 15.82 14.62 -7.86
CA LYS A 43 17.27 14.32 -7.78
C LYS A 43 17.66 13.26 -8.81
N GLY A 44 17.68 13.64 -10.08
CA GLY A 44 17.87 12.73 -11.21
C GLY A 44 17.16 13.29 -12.44
N ASP A 45 16.68 12.41 -13.30
CA ASP A 45 15.83 12.76 -14.43
C ASP A 45 14.49 12.01 -14.30
N LEU A 46 13.38 12.65 -14.66
CA LEU A 46 12.05 12.07 -14.63
C LEU A 46 11.37 12.38 -15.96
N LYS A 47 10.96 11.35 -16.71
CA LYS A 47 10.23 11.53 -17.98
C LYS A 47 8.89 10.83 -17.95
N ARG A 48 7.87 11.50 -18.49
CA ARG A 48 6.55 10.88 -18.71
C ARG A 48 6.62 9.88 -19.86
N PHE A 49 6.31 8.62 -19.58
CA PHE A 49 6.22 7.58 -20.59
C PHE A 49 4.79 7.45 -21.15
N SER A 50 3.78 7.34 -20.28
CA SER A 50 2.37 7.18 -20.71
C SER A 50 1.40 8.07 -19.93
N THR A 51 0.19 8.21 -20.47
CA THR A 51 -1.00 8.66 -19.72
C THR A 51 -2.13 7.68 -19.91
N THR A 52 -2.92 7.44 -18.87
CA THR A 52 -4.10 6.56 -18.90
C THR A 52 -5.23 7.14 -19.75
N ALA A 53 -6.26 6.32 -20.00
CA ALA A 53 -7.56 6.83 -20.44
C ALA A 53 -8.30 7.49 -19.25
N PHE A 54 -9.18 8.44 -19.53
CA PHE A 54 -9.86 9.24 -18.51
C PHE A 54 -10.53 8.38 -17.45
N GLY A 55 -10.26 8.71 -16.18
CA GLY A 55 -10.82 8.04 -15.01
C GLY A 55 -10.13 6.73 -14.63
N ALA A 56 -9.09 6.31 -15.38
CA ALA A 56 -8.28 5.16 -15.00
C ALA A 56 -6.95 5.56 -14.38
N GLU A 57 -6.45 4.67 -13.53
CA GLU A 57 -5.16 4.74 -12.84
C GLU A 57 -4.12 3.84 -13.53
N VAL A 58 -2.83 4.06 -13.22
CA VAL A 58 -1.72 3.22 -13.71
C VAL A 58 -1.36 2.19 -12.65
N THR A 59 -1.91 0.98 -12.72
CA THR A 59 -1.69 -0.02 -11.67
C THR A 59 -0.86 -1.21 -12.17
N GLY A 60 -0.17 -1.89 -11.26
CA GLY A 60 0.58 -3.10 -11.57
C GLY A 60 1.58 -3.00 -12.74
N PRO A 61 2.47 -2.00 -12.82
CA PRO A 61 3.52 -2.00 -13.83
C PRO A 61 4.41 -3.24 -13.67
N PHE A 62 4.78 -3.87 -14.79
CA PHE A 62 5.75 -4.97 -14.80
C PHE A 62 6.61 -4.89 -16.06
N VAL A 63 7.90 -5.16 -15.90
CA VAL A 63 8.88 -5.16 -17.00
C VAL A 63 9.41 -6.57 -17.18
N PHE A 64 9.13 -7.17 -18.33
CA PHE A 64 9.66 -8.47 -18.69
C PHE A 64 11.19 -8.42 -18.83
N GLN A 65 11.85 -9.59 -18.72
CA GLN A 65 13.32 -9.72 -18.88
C GLN A 65 13.87 -9.14 -20.21
N ASN A 66 13.03 -9.05 -21.24
CA ASN A 66 13.39 -8.47 -22.53
C ASN A 66 13.13 -6.95 -22.63
N GLY A 67 12.71 -6.30 -21.55
CA GLY A 67 12.40 -4.87 -21.49
C GLY A 67 10.98 -4.50 -21.91
N ALA A 68 10.13 -5.46 -22.33
CA ALA A 68 8.73 -5.16 -22.63
C ALA A 68 8.00 -4.69 -21.36
N LEU A 69 7.17 -3.66 -21.49
CA LEU A 69 6.41 -3.07 -20.39
C LEU A 69 4.93 -3.44 -20.50
N LEU A 70 4.34 -3.78 -19.36
CA LEU A 70 2.90 -3.93 -19.19
C LEU A 70 2.41 -3.15 -17.97
N TYR A 71 1.13 -2.77 -17.96
CA TYR A 71 0.42 -2.34 -16.76
C TYR A 71 -1.09 -2.62 -16.90
N SER A 72 -1.82 -2.47 -15.79
CA SER A 72 -3.28 -2.55 -15.71
C SER A 72 -3.93 -1.16 -15.85
N LEU A 73 -4.98 -1.07 -16.66
CA LEU A 73 -5.85 0.10 -16.75
C LEU A 73 -7.01 -0.09 -15.76
N GLN A 74 -6.84 0.46 -14.55
CA GLN A 74 -7.80 0.30 -13.45
C GLN A 74 -9.06 1.16 -13.69
N HIS A 75 -10.26 0.59 -13.55
CA HIS A 75 -11.59 1.24 -13.55
C HIS A 75 -11.83 2.47 -14.49
N PRO A 76 -11.47 2.43 -15.79
CA PRO A 76 -11.68 3.55 -16.71
C PRO A 76 -13.13 4.03 -16.79
N GLU A 77 -13.34 5.32 -17.11
CA GLU A 77 -14.69 5.83 -17.35
C GLU A 77 -15.35 5.09 -18.53
N GLU A 78 -16.51 4.46 -18.29
CA GLU A 78 -17.31 3.75 -19.32
C GLU A 78 -17.68 4.57 -20.57
N LYS A 79 -17.47 5.90 -20.55
CA LYS A 79 -17.73 6.79 -21.69
C LYS A 79 -16.52 6.95 -22.62
N ASN A 80 -15.38 6.38 -22.28
CA ASN A 80 -14.23 6.32 -23.17
C ASN A 80 -14.60 5.55 -24.46
N PRO A 81 -13.90 5.76 -25.58
CA PRO A 81 -14.02 4.91 -26.74
C PRO A 81 -13.41 3.52 -26.47
N GLU A 82 -14.00 2.47 -27.04
CA GLU A 82 -13.37 1.14 -27.11
C GLU A 82 -11.93 1.26 -27.68
N PRO A 83 -10.95 0.52 -27.12
CA PRO A 83 -11.09 -0.49 -26.07
C PRO A 83 -10.97 0.05 -24.62
N PHE A 84 -10.92 1.37 -24.42
CA PHE A 84 -10.58 1.99 -23.13
C PHE A 84 -11.77 2.33 -22.23
N ASP A 85 -12.95 1.79 -22.54
CA ASP A 85 -14.19 1.92 -21.75
C ASP A 85 -14.37 0.81 -20.72
N THR A 86 -13.46 -0.17 -20.72
CA THR A 86 -13.49 -1.33 -19.83
C THR A 86 -12.11 -1.53 -19.22
N ALA A 87 -12.07 -1.86 -17.92
CA ALA A 87 -10.83 -2.22 -17.23
C ALA A 87 -10.10 -3.34 -17.98
N GLY A 88 -8.77 -3.29 -18.01
CA GLY A 88 -8.01 -4.28 -18.76
C GLY A 88 -6.53 -4.27 -18.48
N ILE A 89 -5.89 -5.38 -18.77
CA ILE A 89 -4.46 -5.59 -18.63
C ILE A 89 -3.86 -5.41 -20.01
N GLY A 90 -2.86 -4.54 -20.17
CA GLY A 90 -2.27 -4.25 -21.47
C GLY A 90 -0.75 -4.09 -21.44
N TYR A 91 -0.16 -4.12 -22.62
CA TYR A 91 1.28 -3.98 -22.83
C TYR A 91 1.59 -3.04 -23.98
N PHE A 92 2.83 -2.53 -24.03
CA PHE A 92 3.27 -1.62 -25.08
C PHE A 92 3.89 -2.38 -26.26
N SER A 93 3.06 -2.71 -27.25
CA SER A 93 3.46 -3.32 -28.50
C SER A 93 4.48 -2.46 -29.25
N GLY A 94 5.53 -3.09 -29.78
CA GLY A 94 6.60 -2.41 -30.50
C GLY A 94 7.57 -1.59 -29.64
N PHE A 95 7.48 -1.64 -28.31
CA PHE A 95 8.40 -0.98 -27.38
C PHE A 95 8.99 -1.96 -26.37
N GLN A 96 10.28 -1.79 -26.08
CA GLN A 96 11.03 -2.48 -25.03
C GLN A 96 12.10 -1.52 -24.50
N PHE A 97 12.27 -1.44 -23.19
CA PHE A 97 13.39 -0.73 -22.58
C PHE A 97 14.72 -1.37 -22.99
N GLU A 98 15.75 -0.55 -23.21
CA GLU A 98 17.10 -1.07 -23.51
C GLU A 98 17.82 -1.61 -22.26
N LEU A 99 17.29 -1.29 -21.07
CA LEU A 99 17.81 -1.68 -19.75
C LEU A 99 19.28 -1.27 -19.54
N ASP A 100 19.65 -0.07 -19.99
CA ASP A 100 21.00 0.47 -19.88
C ASP A 100 21.15 1.54 -18.78
N GLY A 101 20.08 1.79 -18.03
CA GLY A 101 20.03 2.74 -16.92
C GLY A 101 19.75 4.18 -17.36
N THR A 102 19.40 4.43 -18.63
CA THR A 102 19.14 5.78 -19.14
C THR A 102 17.76 5.91 -19.76
N ASN A 103 17.16 7.10 -19.67
CA ASN A 103 15.86 7.41 -20.28
C ASN A 103 15.94 7.77 -21.78
N ASP A 104 17.01 7.40 -22.49
CA ASP A 104 17.20 7.74 -23.92
C ASP A 104 16.48 6.77 -24.87
N ASP A 105 15.85 5.72 -24.34
CA ASP A 105 15.14 4.67 -25.09
C ASP A 105 13.71 5.05 -25.51
N PHE A 106 13.17 6.17 -25.02
CA PHE A 106 11.87 6.71 -25.45
C PHE A 106 11.84 8.25 -25.48
N ASP A 107 10.94 8.80 -26.29
CA ASP A 107 10.63 10.23 -26.31
C ASP A 107 9.62 10.57 -25.19
N GLU A 108 9.84 11.67 -24.48
CA GLU A 108 8.91 12.12 -23.45
C GLU A 108 7.51 12.45 -24.03
N LEU A 109 6.47 11.86 -23.45
CA LEU A 109 5.10 12.06 -23.87
C LEU A 109 4.58 13.45 -23.48
N SER A 110 4.08 14.20 -24.46
CA SER A 110 3.40 15.48 -24.21
C SER A 110 2.09 15.31 -23.43
N THR A 111 1.75 16.30 -22.60
CA THR A 111 0.47 16.33 -21.87
C THR A 111 -0.74 16.31 -22.82
N PRO A 112 -1.86 15.64 -22.47
CA PRO A 112 -3.09 15.66 -23.26
C PRO A 112 -3.65 17.08 -23.41
N GLN A 113 -3.95 17.50 -24.64
CA GLN A 113 -4.44 18.85 -24.96
C GLN A 113 -5.93 18.88 -25.31
N THR A 114 -6.56 17.72 -25.51
CA THR A 114 -7.95 17.59 -25.95
C THR A 114 -8.67 16.47 -25.21
N GLU A 115 -9.99 16.57 -25.08
CA GLU A 115 -10.80 15.46 -24.53
C GLU A 115 -10.61 14.16 -25.31
N ALA A 116 -10.31 14.22 -26.62
CA ALA A 116 -10.06 13.01 -27.40
C ALA A 116 -8.75 12.32 -26.98
N GLU A 117 -7.70 13.09 -26.71
CA GLU A 117 -6.43 12.58 -26.19
C GLU A 117 -6.57 12.08 -24.75
N GLN A 118 -7.38 12.74 -23.92
CA GLN A 118 -7.63 12.33 -22.53
C GLN A 118 -8.42 11.02 -22.44
N ARG A 119 -9.16 10.62 -23.47
CA ARG A 119 -10.04 9.43 -23.43
C ARG A 119 -9.38 8.15 -23.94
N GLN A 120 -8.07 8.14 -24.13
CA GLN A 120 -7.35 6.98 -24.62
C GLN A 120 -6.02 6.86 -23.90
N VAL A 121 -5.47 5.65 -23.81
CA VAL A 121 -4.08 5.48 -23.38
C VAL A 121 -3.16 6.10 -24.44
N ARG A 122 -2.17 6.86 -23.99
CA ARG A 122 -1.13 7.46 -24.84
C ARG A 122 0.23 7.07 -24.30
N SER A 123 1.20 6.90 -25.19
CA SER A 123 2.59 6.58 -24.86
C SER A 123 3.54 7.44 -25.67
N GLY A 124 4.75 7.65 -25.13
CA GLY A 124 5.88 8.23 -25.84
C GLY A 124 6.33 7.33 -27.00
N ASP A 125 6.40 6.03 -26.74
CA ASP A 125 6.76 5.00 -27.70
C ASP A 125 5.91 3.72 -27.54
N GLY A 126 5.79 2.95 -28.61
CA GLY A 126 4.93 1.76 -28.67
C GLY A 126 3.42 2.07 -28.74
N GLU A 127 2.62 1.04 -29.01
CA GLU A 127 1.15 1.11 -29.01
C GLU A 127 0.61 0.26 -27.84
N TYR A 128 -0.28 0.81 -27.00
CA TYR A 128 -0.85 0.06 -25.88
C TYR A 128 -1.94 -0.91 -26.38
N GLU A 129 -1.68 -2.20 -26.23
CA GLU A 129 -2.53 -3.31 -26.68
C GLU A 129 -3.10 -4.08 -25.48
N ILE A 130 -4.39 -4.38 -25.51
CA ILE A 130 -5.08 -5.11 -24.42
C ILE A 130 -4.84 -6.62 -24.57
N LEU A 131 -4.34 -7.24 -23.50
CA LEU A 131 -4.22 -8.70 -23.36
C LEU A 131 -5.54 -9.33 -22.89
N ALA A 132 -6.20 -8.70 -21.93
CA ALA A 132 -7.44 -9.19 -21.32
C ALA A 132 -8.26 -8.04 -20.75
N HIS A 133 -9.58 -8.12 -20.85
CA HIS A 133 -10.49 -7.23 -20.13
C HIS A 133 -11.04 -7.90 -18.88
N GLY A 134 -11.30 -7.07 -17.86
CA GLY A 134 -12.10 -7.49 -16.73
C GLY A 134 -13.44 -8.06 -17.19
N ARG A 135 -13.84 -9.18 -16.58
CA ARG A 135 -15.06 -9.96 -16.89
C ARG A 135 -15.06 -10.69 -18.24
N ASP A 136 -13.93 -10.73 -18.95
CA ASP A 136 -13.78 -11.65 -20.08
C ASP A 136 -14.04 -13.09 -19.63
N LYS A 137 -14.54 -13.91 -20.57
CA LYS A 137 -14.75 -15.33 -20.28
C LYS A 137 -13.41 -16.03 -20.17
N ILE A 138 -13.25 -16.79 -19.09
CA ILE A 138 -12.07 -17.60 -18.85
C ILE A 138 -12.46 -19.02 -18.44
N ASN A 139 -11.48 -19.91 -18.31
CA ASN A 139 -11.69 -21.29 -17.87
C ASN A 139 -12.76 -22.00 -18.72
N ASP A 140 -12.55 -22.04 -20.04
CA ASP A 140 -13.51 -22.52 -21.06
C ASP A 140 -14.91 -21.86 -21.00
N GLY A 141 -15.01 -20.69 -20.37
CA GLY A 141 -16.25 -19.91 -20.21
C GLY A 141 -17.10 -20.27 -18.99
N GLU A 142 -16.56 -21.06 -18.06
CA GLU A 142 -17.19 -21.35 -16.76
C GLU A 142 -17.04 -20.20 -15.76
N GLU A 143 -16.06 -19.30 -15.99
CA GLU A 143 -15.77 -18.16 -15.12
C GLU A 143 -15.65 -16.85 -15.92
N ARG A 144 -15.66 -15.74 -15.18
CA ARG A 144 -15.35 -14.40 -15.69
C ARG A 144 -14.10 -13.86 -15.00
N LEU A 145 -13.17 -13.30 -15.76
CA LEU A 145 -11.92 -12.76 -15.24
C LEU A 145 -12.17 -11.69 -14.17
N GLY A 146 -11.56 -11.84 -13.00
CA GLY A 146 -11.72 -10.89 -11.89
C GLY A 146 -13.02 -11.04 -11.10
N VAL A 147 -13.85 -12.05 -11.38
CA VAL A 147 -15.14 -12.26 -10.71
C VAL A 147 -15.09 -13.50 -9.82
N THR A 148 -15.28 -13.30 -8.52
CA THR A 148 -15.37 -14.40 -7.55
C THR A 148 -16.72 -15.10 -7.62
N GLN A 149 -16.75 -16.36 -7.20
CA GLN A 149 -17.94 -17.21 -7.19
C GLN A 149 -18.20 -17.79 -5.80
N THR A 150 -19.47 -18.02 -5.48
CA THR A 150 -19.90 -18.89 -4.38
C THR A 150 -19.44 -20.33 -4.61
N PRO A 151 -19.46 -21.21 -3.59
CA PRO A 151 -19.05 -22.61 -3.75
C PRO A 151 -19.85 -23.42 -4.78
N ASP A 152 -21.06 -22.96 -5.14
CA ASP A 152 -21.90 -23.57 -6.17
C ASP A 152 -21.73 -22.97 -7.58
N GLY A 153 -20.76 -22.06 -7.76
CA GLY A 153 -20.41 -21.47 -9.05
C GLY A 153 -21.26 -20.24 -9.45
N THR A 154 -21.91 -19.58 -8.49
CA THR A 154 -22.66 -18.34 -8.76
C THR A 154 -21.74 -17.13 -8.64
N ASP A 155 -21.62 -16.34 -9.70
CA ASP A 155 -20.82 -15.10 -9.70
C ASP A 155 -21.31 -14.10 -8.64
N ILE A 156 -20.39 -13.61 -7.82
CA ILE A 156 -20.64 -12.64 -6.76
C ILE A 156 -20.59 -11.23 -7.33
N THR A 157 -21.75 -10.76 -7.77
CA THR A 157 -21.96 -9.41 -8.29
C THR A 157 -23.26 -8.83 -7.77
N LEU A 158 -23.38 -7.50 -7.85
CA LEU A 158 -24.62 -6.77 -7.54
C LEU A 158 -25.81 -7.17 -8.46
N ASP A 159 -25.57 -7.88 -9.56
CA ASP A 159 -26.64 -8.43 -10.41
C ASP A 159 -27.28 -9.69 -9.82
N ASN A 160 -26.50 -10.45 -9.02
CA ASN A 160 -26.90 -11.75 -8.48
C ASN A 160 -27.23 -11.71 -6.98
N PHE A 161 -26.68 -10.73 -6.24
CA PHE A 161 -26.84 -10.61 -4.79
C PHE A 161 -27.25 -9.19 -4.40
N GLU A 162 -28.19 -9.03 -3.45
CA GLU A 162 -28.40 -7.75 -2.77
C GLU A 162 -27.33 -7.60 -1.69
N GLY A 163 -26.80 -6.39 -1.53
CA GLY A 163 -25.73 -6.10 -0.59
C GLY A 163 -24.87 -4.97 -1.13
N THR A 164 -23.69 -4.79 -0.52
CA THR A 164 -22.69 -3.85 -1.00
C THR A 164 -21.46 -4.59 -1.49
N GLN A 165 -20.70 -3.95 -2.37
CA GLN A 165 -19.47 -4.48 -2.93
C GLN A 165 -18.45 -3.35 -2.95
N TYR A 166 -17.27 -3.60 -2.38
CA TYR A 166 -16.13 -2.70 -2.55
C TYR A 166 -15.51 -2.97 -3.91
N GLY A 167 -15.47 -1.96 -4.78
CA GLY A 167 -15.12 -2.13 -6.19
C GLY A 167 -16.14 -2.99 -6.94
N ALA A 168 -16.48 -2.65 -8.17
CA ALA A 168 -17.31 -3.57 -8.95
C ALA A 168 -16.48 -4.80 -9.34
N ALA A 169 -17.04 -6.02 -9.25
CA ALA A 169 -16.29 -7.23 -9.60
C ALA A 169 -15.67 -7.11 -11.02
N GLY A 170 -14.36 -7.37 -11.12
CA GLY A 170 -13.64 -7.32 -12.39
C GLY A 170 -13.45 -5.93 -12.99
N THR A 171 -13.47 -4.84 -12.19
CA THR A 171 -13.14 -3.49 -12.69
C THR A 171 -11.82 -2.95 -12.20
N ASN A 172 -11.20 -3.58 -11.21
CA ASN A 172 -10.00 -3.06 -10.56
C ASN A 172 -8.81 -4.02 -10.70
N PRO A 173 -8.32 -4.30 -11.93
CA PRO A 173 -7.08 -5.06 -12.09
C PRO A 173 -5.91 -4.25 -11.56
N ASP A 174 -5.08 -4.87 -10.73
CA ASP A 174 -3.97 -4.20 -10.05
C ASP A 174 -2.63 -4.89 -10.34
N CYS A 175 -1.81 -5.14 -9.31
CA CYS A 175 -0.51 -5.79 -9.36
C CYS A 175 -0.42 -6.87 -10.42
N ASN A 176 0.63 -6.81 -11.23
CA ASN A 176 0.96 -7.84 -12.20
C ASN A 176 2.32 -8.43 -11.86
N GLN A 177 2.41 -9.75 -11.77
CA GLN A 177 3.69 -10.46 -11.65
C GLN A 177 3.75 -11.63 -12.62
N PHE A 178 4.81 -11.69 -13.43
CA PHE A 178 4.99 -12.76 -14.41
C PHE A 178 5.99 -13.80 -13.92
N VAL A 179 5.54 -15.06 -13.87
CA VAL A 179 6.38 -16.21 -13.55
C VAL A 179 6.71 -16.96 -14.84
N PRO A 180 7.96 -16.91 -15.34
CA PRO A 180 8.35 -17.61 -16.56
C PRO A 180 8.36 -19.13 -16.37
N THR A 181 8.04 -19.85 -17.46
CA THR A 181 8.07 -21.32 -17.53
C THR A 181 9.16 -21.86 -18.44
N ASP A 182 9.85 -20.98 -19.15
CA ASP A 182 11.01 -21.24 -20.00
C ASP A 182 12.21 -20.36 -19.60
N GLU A 183 13.41 -20.76 -20.02
CA GLU A 183 14.65 -20.03 -19.70
C GLU A 183 14.74 -18.66 -20.41
N ASP A 184 14.05 -18.51 -21.54
CA ASP A 184 14.06 -17.29 -22.36
C ASP A 184 13.01 -16.26 -21.88
N GLY A 185 12.16 -16.63 -20.91
CA GLY A 185 11.09 -15.78 -20.40
C GLY A 185 10.03 -15.45 -21.45
N THR A 186 9.83 -16.33 -22.45
CA THR A 186 8.90 -16.11 -23.56
C THR A 186 7.54 -16.79 -23.35
N GLU A 187 7.40 -17.65 -22.34
CA GLU A 187 6.11 -18.24 -21.96
C GLU A 187 6.01 -18.39 -20.43
N GLY A 188 4.84 -18.16 -19.86
CA GLY A 188 4.66 -18.25 -18.42
C GLY A 188 3.26 -17.88 -17.96
N TYR A 189 3.16 -17.54 -16.68
CA TYR A 189 1.88 -17.16 -16.05
C TYR A 189 1.96 -15.73 -15.52
N LEU A 190 1.07 -14.87 -15.99
CA LEU A 190 0.80 -13.57 -15.39
C LEU A 190 -0.19 -13.73 -14.24
N PHE A 191 0.21 -13.35 -13.05
CA PHE A 191 -0.69 -13.19 -11.92
C PHE A 191 -1.15 -11.74 -11.86
N THR A 192 -2.45 -11.53 -11.76
CA THR A 192 -3.04 -10.19 -11.67
C THR A 192 -3.97 -10.10 -10.48
N ASN A 193 -3.74 -9.11 -9.62
CA ASN A 193 -4.63 -8.81 -8.49
C ASN A 193 -5.92 -8.14 -8.98
N TRP A 194 -7.00 -8.32 -8.22
CA TRP A 194 -8.28 -7.64 -8.42
C TRP A 194 -8.71 -7.00 -7.11
N GLU A 195 -8.66 -5.68 -7.09
CA GLU A 195 -8.85 -4.81 -5.93
C GLU A 195 -10.34 -4.58 -5.66
N ASN A 196 -11.06 -5.68 -5.44
CA ASN A 196 -12.47 -5.69 -5.06
C ASN A 196 -12.70 -6.51 -3.77
N SER A 197 -13.90 -6.47 -3.19
CA SER A 197 -14.30 -7.35 -2.09
C SER A 197 -15.57 -8.15 -2.44
N PRO A 198 -15.53 -9.50 -2.49
CA PRO A 198 -14.38 -10.39 -2.19
C PRO A 198 -13.22 -10.15 -3.17
N GLY A 199 -11.98 -10.21 -2.70
CA GLY A 199 -10.79 -10.00 -3.52
C GLY A 199 -10.50 -11.20 -4.41
N ASN A 200 -9.60 -11.01 -5.37
CA ASN A 200 -9.18 -12.09 -6.25
C ASN A 200 -7.76 -11.87 -6.77
N VAL A 201 -7.13 -12.98 -7.15
CA VAL A 201 -5.91 -13.00 -7.97
C VAL A 201 -6.19 -13.94 -9.14
N SER A 202 -6.06 -13.48 -10.37
CA SER A 202 -6.16 -14.33 -11.56
C SER A 202 -4.78 -14.82 -11.98
N ARG A 203 -4.73 -16.00 -12.61
CA ARG A 203 -3.53 -16.50 -13.29
C ARG A 203 -3.84 -16.70 -14.77
N ILE A 204 -3.14 -15.96 -15.62
CA ILE A 204 -3.34 -15.90 -17.07
C ILE A 204 -2.08 -16.44 -17.76
N PRO A 205 -2.16 -17.55 -18.51
CA PRO A 205 -1.05 -18.00 -19.34
C PRO A 205 -0.75 -16.94 -20.41
N LEU A 206 0.52 -16.54 -20.50
CA LEU A 206 1.01 -15.65 -21.55
C LEU A 206 2.09 -16.34 -22.38
N ARG A 207 2.16 -15.99 -23.66
CA ARG A 207 3.28 -16.36 -24.52
C ARG A 207 3.64 -15.26 -25.50
N GLN A 208 4.93 -15.16 -25.79
CA GLN A 208 5.45 -14.31 -26.84
C GLN A 208 5.32 -15.03 -28.19
N THR A 209 4.86 -14.28 -29.19
CA THR A 209 4.82 -14.72 -30.58
C THR A 209 6.22 -14.62 -31.21
N PHE A 210 6.40 -15.24 -32.38
CA PHE A 210 7.67 -15.18 -33.11
C PHE A 210 8.08 -13.75 -33.49
N ASP A 211 7.12 -12.84 -33.63
CA ASP A 211 7.35 -11.44 -34.00
C ASP A 211 7.60 -10.53 -32.78
N GLY A 212 7.60 -11.09 -31.55
CA GLY A 212 7.89 -10.35 -30.31
C GLY A 212 6.65 -9.83 -29.55
N GLU A 213 5.46 -9.99 -30.11
CA GLU A 213 4.19 -9.59 -29.49
C GLU A 213 3.74 -10.59 -28.41
N TRP A 214 2.93 -10.13 -27.44
CA TRP A 214 2.41 -10.97 -26.36
C TRP A 214 0.95 -11.35 -26.59
N GLU A 215 0.60 -12.60 -26.28
CA GLU A 215 -0.76 -13.11 -26.36
C GLU A 215 -1.16 -13.80 -25.05
N ALA A 216 -2.38 -13.56 -24.59
CA ALA A 216 -2.99 -14.23 -23.44
C ALA A 216 -3.85 -15.43 -23.86
N ASP A 217 -3.79 -16.52 -23.09
CA ASP A 217 -4.67 -17.67 -23.23
C ASP A 217 -5.80 -17.61 -22.18
N LEU A 218 -6.91 -16.99 -22.54
CA LEU A 218 -8.05 -16.83 -21.63
C LEU A 218 -8.81 -18.14 -21.38
N ASP A 219 -8.79 -19.08 -22.32
CA ASP A 219 -9.48 -20.36 -22.16
C ASP A 219 -8.84 -21.17 -21.00
N ASP A 220 -7.52 -21.05 -20.81
CA ASP A 220 -6.74 -21.69 -19.73
C ASP A 220 -6.47 -20.76 -18.52
N ALA A 221 -7.00 -19.52 -18.52
CA ALA A 221 -6.91 -18.61 -17.38
C ALA A 221 -7.88 -18.99 -16.26
N ILE A 222 -7.49 -18.75 -15.00
CA ILE A 222 -8.30 -19.08 -13.82
C ILE A 222 -8.33 -17.92 -12.82
N ASN A 223 -9.43 -17.80 -12.05
CA ASN A 223 -9.43 -17.01 -10.82
C ASN A 223 -9.00 -17.90 -9.66
N LEU A 224 -7.89 -17.56 -9.00
CA LEU A 224 -7.39 -18.35 -7.88
C LEU A 224 -8.39 -18.34 -6.72
N ALA A 225 -9.12 -17.24 -6.52
CA ALA A 225 -10.14 -17.17 -5.47
C ALA A 225 -11.25 -18.21 -5.67
N ASN A 226 -11.50 -18.69 -6.89
CA ASN A 226 -12.53 -19.70 -7.14
C ASN A 226 -12.05 -21.13 -6.86
N THR A 227 -10.76 -21.33 -6.57
CA THR A 227 -10.18 -22.64 -6.24
C THR A 227 -10.46 -23.05 -4.80
N GLU A 228 -10.50 -24.36 -4.54
CA GLU A 228 -10.69 -24.91 -3.18
C GLU A 228 -9.57 -24.48 -2.21
N PRO A 229 -8.26 -24.58 -2.56
CA PRO A 229 -7.19 -24.18 -1.63
C PRO A 229 -7.25 -22.73 -1.18
N PHE A 230 -7.62 -21.79 -2.06
CA PHE A 230 -7.71 -20.39 -1.66
C PHE A 230 -8.95 -20.12 -0.79
N ARG A 231 -10.05 -20.83 -1.04
CA ARG A 231 -11.25 -20.73 -0.20
C ARG A 231 -11.04 -21.32 1.20
N GLU A 232 -10.26 -22.40 1.31
CA GLU A 232 -9.91 -23.04 2.59
C GLU A 232 -9.19 -22.10 3.57
N ILE A 233 -8.41 -21.15 3.07
CA ILE A 233 -7.73 -20.13 3.89
C ILE A 233 -8.57 -18.84 4.08
N GLY A 234 -9.85 -18.87 3.72
CA GLY A 234 -10.80 -17.76 3.87
C GLY A 234 -10.90 -16.81 2.67
N GLY A 235 -10.23 -17.11 1.56
CA GLY A 235 -10.14 -16.22 0.40
C GLY A 235 -9.33 -14.96 0.70
N THR A 236 -9.66 -13.86 0.04
CA THR A 236 -8.92 -12.60 0.13
C THR A 236 -9.85 -11.39 -0.03
N ARG A 237 -9.35 -10.18 0.26
CA ARG A 237 -10.07 -8.91 0.12
C ARG A 237 -9.14 -7.84 -0.40
N ILE A 238 -9.64 -7.03 -1.35
CA ILE A 238 -9.00 -5.77 -1.77
C ILE A 238 -7.53 -6.02 -2.11
N ASN A 239 -7.30 -6.92 -3.07
CA ASN A 239 -5.95 -7.25 -3.49
C ASN A 239 -5.39 -6.08 -4.28
N CYS A 240 -4.50 -5.29 -3.67
CA CYS A 240 -3.92 -4.11 -4.30
C CYS A 240 -2.58 -4.46 -4.97
N TYR A 241 -1.46 -3.83 -4.58
CA TYR A 241 -0.15 -4.16 -5.11
C TYR A 241 0.40 -5.54 -4.63
N GLY A 242 1.70 -5.74 -4.79
CA GLY A 242 2.36 -7.03 -4.57
C GLY A 242 3.80 -7.01 -5.02
N ASP A 243 4.46 -8.18 -4.94
CA ASP A 243 5.87 -8.33 -5.29
C ASP A 243 6.13 -9.73 -5.88
N LEU A 244 7.20 -9.87 -6.66
CA LEU A 244 7.73 -11.17 -7.06
C LEU A 244 8.84 -11.54 -6.09
N SER A 245 8.60 -12.59 -5.29
CA SER A 245 9.60 -13.01 -4.30
C SER A 245 10.92 -13.44 -4.95
N PRO A 246 12.07 -13.35 -4.25
CA PRO A 246 13.35 -13.86 -4.73
C PRO A 246 13.38 -15.36 -5.05
N TRP A 247 12.38 -16.13 -4.59
CA TRP A 247 12.20 -17.55 -4.91
C TRP A 247 11.17 -17.81 -6.02
N GLY A 248 10.73 -16.76 -6.72
CA GLY A 248 9.94 -16.85 -7.95
C GLY A 248 8.47 -17.13 -7.73
N THR A 249 7.86 -16.53 -6.71
CA THR A 249 6.41 -16.64 -6.44
C THR A 249 5.76 -15.27 -6.37
N MET A 250 4.53 -15.17 -6.88
CA MET A 250 3.70 -13.98 -6.73
C MET A 250 3.29 -13.82 -5.27
N ILE A 251 3.55 -12.65 -4.71
CA ILE A 251 3.06 -12.19 -3.41
C ILE A 251 2.03 -11.09 -3.68
N SER A 252 0.75 -11.32 -3.34
CA SER A 252 -0.30 -10.30 -3.37
C SER A 252 -0.47 -9.65 -2.00
N SER A 253 -0.89 -8.38 -1.92
CA SER A 253 -1.24 -7.72 -0.66
C SER A 253 -2.74 -7.49 -0.51
N GLU A 254 -3.26 -7.74 0.69
CA GLU A 254 -4.62 -7.35 1.06
C GLU A 254 -4.65 -5.96 1.71
N GLU A 255 -5.25 -5.01 1.01
CA GLU A 255 -5.39 -3.63 1.43
C GLU A 255 -6.69 -3.42 2.24
N ASN A 256 -6.76 -4.06 3.41
CA ASN A 256 -7.97 -4.03 4.22
C ASN A 256 -8.15 -2.69 4.97
N TYR A 257 -8.66 -1.67 4.30
CA TYR A 257 -8.89 -0.32 4.88
C TYR A 257 -9.76 -0.26 6.14
N ALA A 258 -10.61 -1.26 6.37
CA ALA A 258 -11.45 -1.35 7.57
C ALA A 258 -10.69 -1.87 8.80
N HIS A 259 -9.41 -2.23 8.69
CA HIS A 259 -8.62 -2.74 9.81
C HIS A 259 -8.38 -1.79 11.01
N PRO A 260 -8.49 -0.44 10.91
CA PRO A 260 -8.23 0.43 12.06
C PRO A 260 -9.19 0.16 13.21
N ARG A 261 -8.61 -0.15 14.38
CA ARG A 261 -9.33 -0.26 15.65
C ARG A 261 -9.67 1.09 16.26
N VAL A 262 -8.74 2.04 16.12
CA VAL A 262 -8.84 3.43 16.56
C VAL A 262 -8.54 4.36 15.39
N SER A 263 -9.26 5.47 15.33
CA SER A 263 -9.22 6.45 14.24
C SER A 263 -8.02 7.39 14.39
N LEU A 264 -7.34 7.69 13.28
CA LEU A 264 -6.24 8.67 13.18
C LEU A 264 -5.16 8.41 14.23
N THR A 265 -4.51 9.45 14.77
CA THR A 265 -3.45 9.38 15.79
C THR A 265 -3.87 8.89 17.18
N ASN A 266 -5.15 8.61 17.44
CA ASN A 266 -5.59 8.14 18.76
C ASN A 266 -4.90 6.82 19.17
N GLN A 267 -4.65 6.68 20.46
CA GLN A 267 -4.19 5.45 21.10
C GLN A 267 -5.38 4.67 21.67
N VAL A 268 -5.20 3.37 21.93
CA VAL A 268 -6.21 2.56 22.60
C VAL A 268 -6.33 2.99 24.06
N GLY A 269 -5.22 3.35 24.70
CA GLY A 269 -5.19 3.94 26.04
C GLY A 269 -6.08 5.17 26.20
N ASP A 270 -6.23 6.00 25.15
CA ASP A 270 -7.10 7.19 25.18
C ASP A 270 -8.57 6.83 25.43
N ILE A 271 -9.02 5.67 24.92
CA ILE A 271 -10.38 5.18 25.14
C ILE A 271 -10.56 4.74 26.59
N VAL A 272 -9.59 3.97 27.13
CA VAL A 272 -9.61 3.46 28.50
C VAL A 272 -9.58 4.61 29.51
N ASP A 273 -8.72 5.61 29.28
CA ASP A 273 -8.57 6.78 30.14
C ASP A 273 -9.81 7.69 30.11
N ALA A 274 -10.41 7.89 28.93
CA ALA A 274 -11.63 8.68 28.79
C ALA A 274 -12.88 7.93 29.29
N GLY A 275 -12.86 6.59 29.28
CA GLY A 275 -14.01 5.73 29.54
C GLY A 275 -15.06 5.77 28.43
N THR A 276 -14.66 6.10 27.20
CA THR A 276 -15.53 6.21 26.01
C THR A 276 -14.71 6.17 24.73
N GLY A 277 -15.12 5.34 23.77
CA GLY A 277 -14.57 5.30 22.41
C GLY A 277 -15.18 6.32 21.44
N LYS A 278 -16.17 7.13 21.86
CA LYS A 278 -16.77 8.20 21.05
C LYS A 278 -15.69 9.12 20.44
N GLY A 279 -15.70 9.27 19.11
CA GLY A 279 -14.73 10.07 18.36
C GLY A 279 -13.37 9.38 18.12
N ARG A 280 -13.17 8.15 18.63
CA ARG A 280 -11.88 7.45 18.61
C ARG A 280 -11.95 6.06 17.99
N ILE A 281 -13.10 5.41 17.99
CA ILE A 281 -13.27 4.06 17.41
C ILE A 281 -13.11 4.10 15.89
N GLY A 282 -12.43 3.09 15.33
CA GLY A 282 -12.30 2.85 13.88
C GLY A 282 -13.22 1.74 13.36
N GLY A 283 -13.22 1.54 12.04
CA GLY A 283 -14.14 0.66 11.32
C GLY A 283 -14.09 -0.82 11.73
N ALA A 284 -12.93 -1.32 12.19
CA ALA A 284 -12.74 -2.74 12.51
C ALA A 284 -13.71 -3.25 13.58
N GLN A 285 -14.12 -2.35 14.48
CA GLN A 285 -15.01 -2.66 15.61
C GLN A 285 -16.42 -3.06 15.14
N PHE A 286 -16.79 -2.74 13.90
CA PHE A 286 -18.11 -3.00 13.34
C PHE A 286 -18.11 -4.10 12.29
N TRP A 287 -17.03 -4.88 12.18
CA TRP A 287 -16.90 -5.93 11.17
C TRP A 287 -18.08 -6.91 11.14
N ASN A 288 -18.46 -7.45 12.30
CA ASN A 288 -19.59 -8.37 12.43
C ASN A 288 -20.90 -7.66 12.80
N ARG A 289 -21.02 -6.36 12.55
CA ARG A 289 -22.32 -5.67 12.64
C ARG A 289 -23.22 -6.13 11.47
N PRO A 290 -24.50 -6.47 11.69
CA PRO A 290 -25.46 -6.65 10.60
C PRO A 290 -25.53 -5.41 9.71
N ASN A 291 -25.36 -5.57 8.38
CA ASN A 291 -25.19 -4.46 7.44
C ASN A 291 -24.09 -3.48 7.91
N PRO A 292 -22.81 -3.92 7.92
CA PRO A 292 -21.76 -3.24 8.68
C PRO A 292 -21.45 -1.82 8.18
N THR A 293 -21.70 -1.54 6.90
CA THR A 293 -21.34 -0.25 6.25
C THR A 293 -22.27 0.90 6.63
N GLU A 294 -23.47 0.61 7.11
CA GLU A 294 -24.42 1.61 7.60
C GLU A 294 -24.04 2.20 8.97
N ILE A 295 -22.91 1.79 9.57
CA ILE A 295 -22.50 2.31 10.87
C ILE A 295 -22.28 3.84 10.84
N GLN A 296 -21.76 4.40 9.75
CA GLN A 296 -21.59 5.85 9.66
C GLN A 296 -22.94 6.57 9.69
N SER A 297 -23.91 6.11 8.88
CA SER A 297 -25.29 6.61 8.89
C SER A 297 -25.91 6.50 10.29
N ALA A 298 -25.67 5.38 10.99
CA ALA A 298 -26.16 5.14 12.33
C ALA A 298 -25.56 6.12 13.35
N VAL A 299 -24.25 6.37 13.30
CA VAL A 299 -23.59 7.38 14.15
C VAL A 299 -24.15 8.79 13.89
N ASP A 300 -24.36 9.15 12.63
CA ASP A 300 -24.99 10.43 12.27
C ASP A 300 -26.38 10.57 12.88
N ASP A 301 -27.19 9.51 12.85
CA ASP A 301 -28.54 9.49 13.45
C ASP A 301 -28.51 9.49 14.99
N TYR A 302 -27.58 8.75 15.60
CA TYR A 302 -27.47 8.59 17.05
C TYR A 302 -26.98 9.85 17.76
N TYR A 303 -26.10 10.62 17.11
CA TYR A 303 -25.38 11.73 17.74
C TYR A 303 -25.64 13.09 17.08
N GLY A 304 -26.24 13.14 15.87
CA GLY A 304 -26.60 14.39 15.19
C GLY A 304 -25.41 15.33 15.04
N ASP A 305 -25.51 16.54 15.58
CA ASP A 305 -24.43 17.54 15.51
C ASP A 305 -23.14 17.12 16.26
N GLU A 306 -23.18 16.06 17.08
CA GLU A 306 -22.02 15.48 17.77
C GLU A 306 -21.47 14.22 17.09
N ALA A 307 -21.97 13.88 15.90
CA ALA A 307 -21.44 12.77 15.11
C ALA A 307 -20.01 13.06 14.62
N TRP A 308 -19.28 11.99 14.32
CA TRP A 308 -17.92 12.02 13.79
C TRP A 308 -17.80 10.96 12.69
N SER A 309 -16.74 11.05 11.89
CA SER A 309 -16.45 10.05 10.88
C SER A 309 -15.66 8.88 11.46
N ILE A 310 -16.07 7.66 11.16
CA ILE A 310 -15.37 6.45 11.59
C ILE A 310 -14.30 6.10 10.54
N GLN A 311 -13.02 6.11 10.91
CA GLN A 311 -11.97 5.79 9.93
C GLN A 311 -12.16 4.39 9.33
N GLY A 312 -12.18 4.29 8.01
CA GLY A 312 -12.21 3.03 7.25
C GLY A 312 -13.57 2.32 7.19
N TYR A 313 -14.67 2.94 7.65
CA TYR A 313 -16.00 2.28 7.68
C TYR A 313 -16.50 1.84 6.29
N TRP A 314 -16.17 2.59 5.25
CA TRP A 314 -16.63 2.33 3.87
C TRP A 314 -16.07 1.01 3.33
N ALA A 315 -14.89 0.59 3.78
CA ALA A 315 -14.26 -0.66 3.36
C ALA A 315 -14.86 -1.92 4.01
N LEU A 316 -15.84 -1.74 4.90
CA LEU A 316 -16.72 -2.82 5.33
C LEU A 316 -17.65 -3.28 4.18
N ASP A 317 -17.68 -2.56 3.05
CA ASP A 317 -18.41 -2.97 1.86
C ASP A 317 -17.91 -4.35 1.39
N GLY A 318 -18.83 -5.19 0.92
CA GLY A 318 -18.52 -6.54 0.46
C GLY A 318 -18.17 -7.56 1.55
N VAL A 319 -18.24 -7.25 2.86
CA VAL A 319 -18.08 -8.27 3.94
C VAL A 319 -19.13 -9.37 3.85
N GLU A 320 -20.38 -9.03 3.56
CA GLU A 320 -21.44 -10.05 3.44
C GLU A 320 -21.34 -10.83 2.12
N PHE A 321 -20.87 -10.20 1.04
CA PHE A 321 -20.53 -10.93 -0.20
C PHE A 321 -19.39 -11.91 0.04
N LEU A 322 -18.44 -11.58 0.91
CA LEU A 322 -17.40 -12.50 1.34
C LEU A 322 -17.95 -13.65 2.19
N ALA A 323 -18.99 -13.41 3.00
CA ALA A 323 -19.71 -14.52 3.65
C ALA A 323 -20.37 -15.45 2.62
N TYR A 324 -20.98 -14.93 1.55
CA TYR A 324 -21.56 -15.75 0.48
C TYR A 324 -20.49 -16.51 -0.32
N TYR A 325 -19.35 -15.87 -0.56
CA TYR A 325 -18.14 -16.54 -1.07
C TYR A 325 -17.76 -17.72 -0.17
N LEU A 326 -17.74 -17.57 1.14
CA LEU A 326 -17.42 -18.68 2.05
C LEU A 326 -18.56 -19.71 2.20
N GLY A 327 -19.70 -19.51 1.54
CA GLY A 327 -20.80 -20.47 1.48
C GLY A 327 -21.88 -20.29 2.55
N SER A 328 -22.00 -19.09 3.13
CA SER A 328 -23.16 -18.77 3.97
C SER A 328 -24.49 -18.87 3.21
N GLU A 329 -25.54 -19.24 3.93
CA GLU A 329 -26.90 -19.23 3.42
C GLU A 329 -27.33 -17.78 3.13
N GLN A 330 -27.94 -17.58 1.96
CA GLN A 330 -28.43 -16.27 1.57
C GLN A 330 -29.54 -15.80 2.52
N SER A 331 -29.38 -14.62 3.10
CA SER A 331 -30.45 -13.97 3.87
C SER A 331 -31.65 -13.66 2.95
N TYR A 332 -32.88 -13.67 3.49
CA TYR A 332 -34.08 -13.38 2.69
C TYR A 332 -34.09 -11.90 2.28
N GLN A 333 -33.83 -11.68 0.99
CA GLN A 333 -33.59 -10.39 0.37
C GLN A 333 -34.83 -9.98 -0.46
N ASN A 334 -35.46 -8.84 -0.13
CA ASN A 334 -36.72 -8.41 -0.74
C ASN A 334 -36.76 -6.91 -1.14
N SER A 335 -35.61 -6.24 -1.12
CA SER A 335 -35.48 -4.80 -1.36
C SER A 335 -34.08 -4.46 -1.84
N ASN A 336 -33.92 -3.44 -2.69
CA ASN A 336 -32.60 -2.91 -3.11
C ASN A 336 -31.78 -2.23 -1.96
N SER A 337 -31.85 -2.73 -0.72
CA SER A 337 -31.11 -2.27 0.45
C SER A 337 -30.57 -3.48 1.19
N ASN A 338 -29.37 -3.33 1.75
CA ASN A 338 -28.72 -4.40 2.47
C ASN A 338 -29.50 -4.82 3.73
N SER A 339 -29.53 -6.12 4.02
CA SER A 339 -30.38 -6.71 5.06
C SER A 339 -29.77 -6.50 6.45
N THR A 340 -30.60 -6.20 7.45
CA THR A 340 -30.17 -6.26 8.86
C THR A 340 -30.42 -7.63 9.50
N GLU A 341 -30.94 -8.60 8.75
CA GLU A 341 -31.03 -9.98 9.23
C GLU A 341 -29.62 -10.55 9.42
N PRO A 342 -29.22 -10.97 10.63
CA PRO A 342 -27.86 -11.40 10.88
C PRO A 342 -27.54 -12.70 10.16
N ILE A 343 -26.39 -12.74 9.47
CA ILE A 343 -25.74 -13.97 9.05
C ILE A 343 -25.23 -14.68 10.31
N SER A 344 -25.71 -15.90 10.54
CA SER A 344 -25.51 -16.65 11.81
C SER A 344 -24.91 -18.04 11.60
N ASP A 345 -24.57 -18.38 10.36
CA ASP A 345 -23.85 -19.57 9.95
C ASP A 345 -22.38 -19.21 9.61
N THR A 346 -21.93 -19.37 8.37
CA THR A 346 -20.55 -19.04 7.99
C THR A 346 -20.37 -17.52 7.89
N TYR A 347 -19.43 -16.94 8.63
CA TYR A 347 -19.12 -15.52 8.54
C TYR A 347 -17.60 -15.30 8.50
N PRO A 348 -17.09 -14.35 7.69
CA PRO A 348 -15.65 -14.11 7.60
C PRO A 348 -15.11 -13.56 8.92
N ASN A 349 -14.08 -14.19 9.46
CA ASN A 349 -13.32 -13.70 10.62
C ASN A 349 -12.41 -12.53 10.20
N PRO A 350 -12.50 -11.33 10.81
CA PRO A 350 -11.70 -10.16 10.41
C PRO A 350 -10.20 -10.38 10.51
N TYR A 351 -9.75 -11.26 11.41
CA TYR A 351 -8.34 -11.58 11.60
C TYR A 351 -7.78 -12.55 10.56
N ARG A 352 -8.59 -13.03 9.61
CA ARG A 352 -8.15 -13.80 8.44
C ARG A 352 -7.77 -12.91 7.24
N TYR A 353 -7.90 -11.58 7.35
CA TYR A 353 -7.66 -10.62 6.24
C TYR A 353 -6.75 -9.46 6.64
N GLY A 354 -6.07 -8.87 5.66
CA GLY A 354 -5.08 -7.81 5.81
C GLY A 354 -3.65 -8.34 5.86
N TYR A 355 -3.31 -9.31 5.00
CA TYR A 355 -1.99 -9.95 4.94
C TYR A 355 -1.45 -10.03 3.50
N HIS A 356 -0.15 -10.30 3.39
CA HIS A 356 0.44 -10.73 2.13
C HIS A 356 0.13 -12.22 1.86
N VAL A 357 -0.22 -12.54 0.61
CA VAL A 357 -0.61 -13.87 0.13
C VAL A 357 0.39 -14.36 -0.91
N ASP A 358 1.14 -15.40 -0.58
CA ASP A 358 2.13 -16.05 -1.46
C ASP A 358 1.48 -17.22 -2.20
N PHE A 359 1.53 -17.19 -3.54
CA PHE A 359 1.10 -18.31 -4.38
C PHE A 359 2.28 -19.24 -4.67
N ARG A 360 2.54 -20.14 -3.71
CA ARG A 360 3.58 -21.18 -3.81
C ARG A 360 3.24 -22.17 -4.92
N GLU A 361 4.29 -22.77 -5.50
CA GLU A 361 4.18 -23.65 -6.66
C GLU A 361 3.38 -23.00 -7.81
N PRO A 362 3.81 -21.84 -8.34
CA PRO A 362 3.00 -20.98 -9.20
C PRO A 362 2.57 -21.64 -10.53
N THR A 363 3.23 -22.73 -10.92
CA THR A 363 2.92 -23.53 -12.13
C THR A 363 2.04 -24.75 -11.84
N ALA A 364 1.70 -25.03 -10.57
CA ALA A 364 0.79 -26.11 -10.20
C ALA A 364 -0.66 -25.80 -10.61
N ASP A 365 -1.52 -26.81 -10.65
CA ASP A 365 -2.93 -26.65 -11.04
C ASP A 365 -3.84 -27.17 -9.92
N PRO A 366 -4.34 -26.30 -9.01
CA PRO A 366 -4.02 -24.87 -8.87
C PRO A 366 -2.75 -24.62 -8.00
N PRO A 367 -2.15 -23.41 -8.05
CA PRO A 367 -1.13 -22.96 -7.10
C PRO A 367 -1.61 -23.05 -5.64
N GLN A 368 -0.68 -23.12 -4.69
CA GLN A 368 -0.98 -23.25 -3.26
C GLN A 368 -0.80 -21.90 -2.54
N PRO A 369 -1.88 -21.27 -2.07
CA PRO A 369 -1.79 -19.98 -1.39
C PRO A 369 -1.39 -20.14 0.08
N VAL A 370 -0.59 -19.20 0.60
CA VAL A 370 -0.23 -19.08 2.01
C VAL A 370 -0.34 -17.61 2.41
N LYS A 371 -0.99 -17.32 3.55
CA LYS A 371 -0.94 -15.96 4.14
C LYS A 371 0.22 -15.86 5.13
N TYR A 372 1.02 -14.81 5.02
CA TYR A 372 2.05 -14.49 6.00
C TYR A 372 1.47 -13.68 7.16
N TYR A 373 0.70 -14.34 8.02
CA TYR A 373 0.20 -13.78 9.29
C TYR A 373 1.32 -13.19 10.17
N VAL A 374 2.51 -13.77 10.12
CA VAL A 374 3.70 -13.32 10.85
C VAL A 374 4.21 -11.94 10.46
N MET A 375 3.82 -11.45 9.28
CA MET A 375 4.11 -10.09 8.82
C MET A 375 3.14 -9.05 9.39
N GLY A 376 2.16 -9.48 10.19
CA GLY A 376 1.18 -8.62 10.85
C GLY A 376 0.01 -8.23 9.92
N ARG A 377 -1.04 -7.71 10.55
CA ARG A 377 -2.27 -7.30 9.88
C ARG A 377 -2.37 -5.79 9.67
N ALA A 378 -2.51 -5.35 8.41
CA ALA A 378 -2.73 -3.94 8.08
C ALA A 378 -3.53 -3.77 6.77
N SER A 379 -3.58 -2.55 6.27
CA SER A 379 -4.03 -2.22 4.92
C SER A 379 -2.80 -2.27 4.02
N TRP A 380 -2.34 -3.46 3.66
CA TRP A 380 -1.06 -3.60 2.97
C TRP A 380 -1.19 -3.22 1.50
N GLU A 381 -0.33 -2.32 1.05
CA GLU A 381 -0.21 -1.96 -0.35
C GLU A 381 0.87 -2.82 -1.01
N ALA A 382 2.14 -2.52 -0.72
CA ALA A 382 3.28 -3.21 -1.30
C ALA A 382 4.12 -3.93 -0.23
N PRO A 383 4.49 -5.21 -0.43
CA PRO A 383 5.66 -5.81 0.18
C PRO A 383 6.91 -5.54 -0.68
N ASN A 384 8.10 -5.55 -0.08
CA ASN A 384 9.34 -5.71 -0.84
C ASN A 384 10.28 -6.67 -0.13
N ILE A 385 10.39 -7.89 -0.67
CA ILE A 385 11.20 -8.96 -0.07
C ILE A 385 12.64 -8.84 -0.55
N GLN A 386 13.55 -8.59 0.39
CA GLN A 386 14.95 -8.35 0.07
C GLN A 386 15.69 -9.64 -0.31
N ALA A 387 16.83 -9.48 -1.01
CA ALA A 387 17.63 -10.61 -1.51
C ALA A 387 18.31 -11.48 -0.44
N ASP A 388 18.23 -11.11 0.85
CA ASP A 388 18.59 -12.01 1.95
C ASP A 388 17.54 -13.11 2.19
N GLU A 389 16.39 -13.01 1.53
CA GLU A 389 15.22 -13.89 1.65
C GLU A 389 14.63 -13.89 3.07
N GLN A 390 14.88 -12.82 3.84
CA GLN A 390 14.48 -12.70 5.26
C GLN A 390 13.85 -11.37 5.58
N THR A 391 14.41 -10.27 5.08
CA THR A 391 13.97 -8.91 5.37
C THR A 391 12.87 -8.53 4.39
N VAL A 392 11.78 -7.98 4.90
CA VAL A 392 10.64 -7.49 4.11
C VAL A 392 10.29 -6.09 4.57
N TYR A 393 10.23 -5.14 3.64
CA TYR A 393 9.63 -3.82 3.87
C TYR A 393 8.17 -3.86 3.44
N MET A 394 7.30 -3.18 4.17
CA MET A 394 5.86 -3.23 3.92
C MET A 394 5.27 -1.84 4.08
N CYS A 395 4.52 -1.40 3.08
CA CYS A 395 3.82 -0.12 3.10
C CYS A 395 2.34 -0.35 3.40
N SER A 396 1.76 0.49 4.28
CA SER A 396 0.33 0.43 4.60
C SER A 396 -0.38 1.71 4.18
N ASP A 397 -1.34 1.58 3.29
CA ASP A 397 -2.05 2.71 2.69
C ASP A 397 -3.18 3.25 3.58
N GLY A 398 -3.46 4.54 3.42
CA GLY A 398 -4.50 5.31 4.07
C GLY A 398 -3.97 6.31 5.08
N ASP A 399 -4.90 7.04 5.68
CA ASP A 399 -4.58 8.08 6.65
C ASP A 399 -3.93 7.50 7.93
N SER A 400 -2.70 7.93 8.22
CA SER A 400 -2.06 7.66 9.51
C SER A 400 -1.83 6.15 9.76
N LYS A 401 -1.26 5.42 8.77
CA LYS A 401 -1.11 3.94 8.77
C LYS A 401 0.32 3.40 8.88
N GLY A 402 1.30 4.01 8.20
CA GLY A 402 2.74 3.75 8.42
C GLY A 402 3.42 2.79 7.44
N ILE A 403 4.77 2.77 7.52
CA ILE A 403 5.62 1.72 6.92
C ILE A 403 6.06 0.73 8.01
N TYR A 404 6.36 -0.51 7.65
CA TYR A 404 6.74 -1.58 8.57
C TYR A 404 7.90 -2.40 8.00
N LYS A 405 8.50 -3.23 8.86
CA LYS A 405 9.55 -4.17 8.45
C LYS A 405 9.37 -5.50 9.18
N PHE A 406 9.51 -6.60 8.46
CA PHE A 406 9.59 -7.93 9.03
C PHE A 406 10.97 -8.53 8.77
N VAL A 407 11.48 -9.30 9.73
CA VAL A 407 12.74 -10.06 9.55
C VAL A 407 12.51 -11.50 10.02
N ALA A 408 12.56 -12.44 9.07
CA ALA A 408 12.46 -13.87 9.36
C ALA A 408 13.71 -14.40 10.09
N ASP A 409 13.54 -15.39 10.97
CA ASP A 409 14.64 -16.02 11.72
C ASP A 409 15.59 -16.83 10.83
N GLU A 410 15.04 -17.46 9.80
CA GLU A 410 15.73 -18.10 8.70
C GLU A 410 15.19 -17.60 7.36
N ARG A 411 15.93 -17.86 6.28
CA ARG A 411 15.46 -17.57 4.93
C ARG A 411 14.13 -18.26 4.67
N ILE A 412 13.13 -17.50 4.23
CA ILE A 412 11.76 -17.95 3.99
C ILE A 412 11.70 -19.24 3.12
N PRO A 413 12.46 -19.39 2.02
CA PRO A 413 12.39 -20.61 1.21
C PRO A 413 13.07 -21.84 1.84
N LYS A 414 13.72 -21.72 3.01
CA LYS A 414 14.30 -22.86 3.73
C LYS A 414 13.31 -23.59 4.62
N TYR A 415 12.20 -22.96 4.98
CA TYR A 415 11.15 -23.62 5.75
C TYR A 415 10.48 -24.66 4.84
N ASP A 416 10.45 -25.91 5.29
CA ASP A 416 9.78 -27.00 4.57
C ASP A 416 8.27 -26.76 4.52
N ASP A 417 7.71 -26.24 5.62
CA ASP A 417 6.32 -25.78 5.73
C ASP A 417 6.30 -24.25 5.81
N PRO A 418 5.63 -23.53 4.89
CA PRO A 418 5.47 -22.07 4.97
C PRO A 418 4.82 -21.58 6.27
N MET A 419 4.05 -22.41 6.96
CA MET A 419 3.47 -22.09 8.27
C MET A 419 4.52 -22.06 9.40
N ASP A 420 5.69 -22.67 9.20
CA ASP A 420 6.78 -22.62 10.19
C ASP A 420 7.60 -21.32 10.11
N VAL A 421 7.35 -20.44 9.12
CA VAL A 421 8.06 -19.17 8.99
C VAL A 421 7.89 -18.37 10.28
N SER A 422 8.99 -18.13 10.98
CA SER A 422 9.05 -17.31 12.19
C SER A 422 9.94 -16.10 12.00
N GLY A 423 9.70 -15.07 12.80
CA GLY A 423 10.51 -13.85 12.76
C GLY A 423 9.99 -12.78 13.70
N THR A 424 10.46 -11.56 13.47
CA THR A 424 10.13 -10.38 14.28
C THR A 424 9.54 -9.28 13.41
N LEU A 425 8.42 -8.71 13.85
CA LEU A 425 7.78 -7.56 13.24
C LEU A 425 8.30 -6.27 13.86
N TYR A 426 8.54 -5.25 13.03
CA TYR A 426 9.08 -3.95 13.43
C TYR A 426 8.24 -2.81 12.85
N ALA A 427 8.19 -1.70 13.59
CA ALA A 427 7.68 -0.42 13.12
C ALA A 427 8.76 0.68 13.27
N PRO A 428 8.74 1.73 12.45
CA PRO A 428 9.76 2.77 12.46
C PRO A 428 9.51 3.78 13.59
N LYS A 429 10.60 4.36 14.09
CA LYS A 429 10.60 5.60 14.86
C LYS A 429 11.44 6.62 14.12
N ILE A 430 10.87 7.77 13.83
CA ILE A 430 11.61 8.91 13.26
C ILE A 430 12.31 9.66 14.39
N THR A 431 13.60 9.90 14.23
CA THR A 431 14.47 10.34 15.34
C THR A 431 15.16 11.68 15.11
N ASN A 432 15.24 12.16 13.87
CA ASN A 432 15.90 13.43 13.58
C ASN A 432 15.01 14.61 14.00
N PRO A 433 15.53 15.57 14.81
CA PRO A 433 14.78 16.72 15.29
C PRO A 433 14.12 17.58 14.19
N GLN A 434 14.62 17.52 12.96
CA GLN A 434 14.13 18.31 11.84
C GLN A 434 12.77 17.85 11.33
N ALA A 435 12.39 16.60 11.59
CA ALA A 435 11.06 16.10 11.30
C ALA A 435 10.00 16.67 12.28
N ASP A 436 10.40 17.07 13.49
CA ASP A 436 9.49 17.49 14.56
C ASP A 436 9.53 19.03 14.78
N ALA A 437 8.51 19.72 14.27
CA ALA A 437 8.34 21.16 14.44
C ALA A 437 8.20 21.59 15.92
N SER A 438 7.66 20.74 16.79
CA SER A 438 7.58 21.01 18.23
C SER A 438 8.98 21.08 18.87
N THR A 439 9.96 20.35 18.32
CA THR A 439 11.35 20.34 18.76
C THR A 439 12.16 21.50 18.19
N VAL A 440 12.05 21.79 16.89
CA VAL A 440 12.87 22.83 16.22
C VAL A 440 12.18 24.19 16.07
N GLY A 441 10.90 24.30 16.44
CA GLY A 441 10.11 25.53 16.51
C GLY A 441 9.55 26.04 15.18
N THR A 442 9.76 25.30 14.09
CA THR A 442 9.20 25.58 12.75
C THR A 442 9.22 24.29 11.95
N ARG A 443 8.22 24.10 11.10
CA ARG A 443 8.21 23.05 10.08
C ARG A 443 9.40 23.20 9.14
N LYS A 444 9.81 22.07 8.58
CA LYS A 444 10.91 21.92 7.63
C LYS A 444 10.40 21.28 6.37
N SER A 445 10.96 21.69 5.23
CA SER A 445 10.59 21.11 3.95
C SER A 445 11.03 19.64 3.88
N PRO A 446 10.15 18.72 3.45
CA PRO A 446 10.52 17.34 3.16
C PRO A 446 11.50 17.23 1.97
N ALA A 447 11.72 18.28 1.17
CA ALA A 447 12.75 18.29 0.12
C ALA A 447 14.18 18.49 0.64
N GLU A 448 14.34 19.17 1.79
CA GLU A 448 15.65 19.54 2.32
C GLU A 448 16.18 18.55 3.37
N TYR A 449 15.29 17.79 4.01
CA TYR A 449 15.63 16.94 5.15
C TYR A 449 15.14 15.51 4.92
N SER A 450 16.06 14.57 5.15
CA SER A 450 15.76 13.15 5.24
C SER A 450 15.04 12.81 6.55
N LEU A 451 14.43 11.63 6.62
CA LEU A 451 13.91 11.04 7.85
C LEU A 451 14.91 9.99 8.37
N ASP A 452 15.38 10.13 9.62
CA ASP A 452 16.27 9.15 10.26
C ASP A 452 15.44 8.13 11.03
N ILE A 453 15.60 6.84 10.70
CA ILE A 453 14.77 5.74 11.19
C ILE A 453 15.51 4.88 12.21
N GLU A 454 14.84 4.60 13.32
CA GLU A 454 15.13 3.47 14.21
C GLU A 454 14.00 2.43 14.10
N TRP A 455 14.32 1.15 13.91
CA TRP A 455 13.32 0.09 13.83
C TRP A 455 13.03 -0.52 15.20
N ILE A 456 11.81 -0.32 15.68
CA ILE A 456 11.35 -0.79 17.00
C ILE A 456 10.65 -2.14 16.85
N PRO A 457 11.12 -3.20 17.54
CA PRO A 457 10.48 -4.51 17.50
C PRO A 457 9.12 -4.47 18.20
N LEU A 458 8.07 -4.96 17.54
CA LEU A 458 6.73 -5.10 18.12
C LEU A 458 6.55 -6.46 18.82
N GLY A 459 7.12 -7.53 18.25
CA GLY A 459 7.04 -8.88 18.79
C GLY A 459 7.53 -9.95 17.81
N SER A 460 7.69 -11.17 18.31
CA SER A 460 8.16 -12.33 17.53
C SER A 460 7.21 -13.52 17.70
N ALA A 461 6.97 -14.23 16.60
CA ALA A 461 6.13 -15.43 16.54
C ALA A 461 6.41 -16.22 15.25
N SER A 462 5.85 -17.41 15.15
CA SER A 462 5.70 -18.17 13.90
C SER A 462 4.34 -17.91 13.25
N ASN A 463 4.28 -18.14 11.94
CA ASN A 463 3.04 -18.04 11.17
C ASN A 463 1.97 -19.02 11.70
N ALA A 464 2.37 -20.21 12.13
CA ALA A 464 1.50 -21.21 12.75
C ALA A 464 0.95 -20.76 14.11
N GLU A 465 1.77 -20.17 15.00
CA GLU A 465 1.27 -19.64 16.28
C GLU A 465 0.17 -18.60 16.05
N ILE A 466 0.35 -17.72 15.06
CA ILE A 466 -0.62 -16.67 14.77
C ILE A 466 -1.88 -17.24 14.12
N GLU A 467 -1.76 -18.23 13.23
CA GLU A 467 -2.92 -18.94 12.68
C GLU A 467 -3.76 -19.58 13.79
N GLU A 468 -3.11 -20.22 14.77
CA GLU A 468 -3.79 -20.80 15.94
C GLU A 468 -4.55 -19.72 16.74
N TRP A 469 -3.98 -18.53 16.94
CA TRP A 469 -4.67 -17.41 17.59
C TRP A 469 -5.85 -16.89 16.77
N ILE A 470 -5.71 -16.79 15.44
CA ILE A 470 -6.79 -16.34 14.55
C ILE A 470 -7.96 -17.32 14.62
N ALA A 471 -7.69 -18.62 14.66
CA ALA A 471 -8.70 -19.67 14.69
C ALA A 471 -9.64 -19.59 15.91
N GLU A 472 -9.22 -18.96 17.00
CA GLU A 472 -10.08 -18.71 18.18
C GLU A 472 -11.30 -17.83 17.85
N TYR A 473 -11.26 -17.09 16.75
CA TYR A 473 -12.27 -16.12 16.33
C TYR A 473 -13.13 -16.59 15.13
N ASP A 474 -12.90 -17.79 14.59
CA ASP A 474 -13.56 -18.27 13.36
C ASP A 474 -15.07 -18.52 13.50
N ASP A 475 -15.56 -18.78 14.71
CA ASP A 475 -16.99 -19.04 14.99
C ASP A 475 -17.80 -17.77 15.30
N ILE A 476 -17.19 -16.56 15.18
CA ILE A 476 -17.86 -15.29 15.47
C ILE A 476 -18.68 -14.83 14.27
N THR A 477 -19.96 -14.57 14.50
CA THR A 477 -20.93 -14.17 13.47
C THR A 477 -21.56 -12.81 13.76
N GLN A 478 -22.45 -12.36 12.87
CA GLN A 478 -23.25 -11.15 13.15
C GLN A 478 -24.26 -11.34 14.29
N SER A 479 -24.65 -12.60 14.58
CA SER A 479 -25.51 -12.88 15.73
C SER A 479 -24.79 -12.67 17.06
N ASP A 480 -23.46 -12.85 17.09
CA ASP A 480 -22.63 -12.64 18.28
C ASP A 480 -22.47 -11.16 18.62
N TYR A 481 -22.42 -10.30 17.61
CA TYR A 481 -22.43 -8.85 17.79
C TYR A 481 -23.67 -8.42 18.59
N LEU A 482 -24.86 -8.83 18.13
CA LEU A 482 -26.12 -8.52 18.81
C LEU A 482 -26.20 -9.17 20.19
N ARG A 483 -25.78 -10.44 20.31
CA ARG A 483 -25.88 -11.21 21.56
C ARG A 483 -25.00 -10.67 22.68
N VAL A 484 -23.80 -10.17 22.34
CA VAL A 484 -22.84 -9.69 23.33
C VAL A 484 -23.11 -8.23 23.71
N HIS A 485 -23.53 -7.41 22.74
CA HIS A 485 -23.60 -5.96 22.92
C HIS A 485 -25.01 -5.40 23.16
N ALA A 486 -26.08 -6.17 22.89
CA ALA A 486 -27.46 -5.73 23.13
C ALA A 486 -28.10 -6.39 24.36
N GLY A 487 -28.94 -5.62 25.07
CA GLY A 487 -29.81 -6.14 26.13
C GLY A 487 -31.18 -6.60 25.60
N SER A 488 -31.61 -6.03 24.48
CA SER A 488 -32.85 -6.36 23.77
C SER A 488 -32.73 -7.68 22.98
N ASP A 489 -33.83 -8.45 22.91
CA ASP A 489 -33.90 -9.65 22.07
C ASP A 489 -34.06 -9.23 20.61
N TRP A 490 -33.01 -9.43 19.81
CA TRP A 490 -32.99 -9.04 18.39
C TRP A 490 -34.01 -9.80 17.54
N MET A 491 -34.51 -10.96 17.99
CA MET A 491 -35.61 -11.66 17.32
C MET A 491 -36.97 -11.00 17.56
N GLU A 492 -37.10 -10.20 18.63
CA GLU A 492 -38.33 -9.47 18.96
C GLU A 492 -38.28 -8.01 18.45
N ASP A 493 -37.16 -7.32 18.65
CA ASP A 493 -36.95 -5.92 18.24
C ASP A 493 -35.50 -5.69 17.77
N ARG A 494 -35.28 -5.94 16.48
CA ARG A 494 -33.94 -5.86 15.87
C ARG A 494 -33.38 -4.45 15.81
N GLU A 495 -34.23 -3.45 15.57
CA GLU A 495 -33.81 -2.06 15.48
C GLU A 495 -33.28 -1.57 16.82
N ALA A 496 -34.00 -1.88 17.91
CA ALA A 496 -33.55 -1.58 19.27
C ALA A 496 -32.27 -2.33 19.65
N ALA A 497 -32.18 -3.62 19.33
CA ALA A 497 -30.98 -4.41 19.62
C ALA A 497 -29.74 -3.90 18.87
N LEU A 498 -29.89 -3.50 17.60
CA LEU A 498 -28.78 -2.98 16.80
C LEU A 498 -28.30 -1.62 17.33
N GLU A 499 -29.21 -0.70 17.68
CA GLU A 499 -28.82 0.58 18.30
C GLU A 499 -28.13 0.39 19.65
N GLU A 500 -28.63 -0.52 20.50
CA GLU A 500 -27.98 -0.85 21.78
C GLU A 500 -26.56 -1.39 21.55
N ALA A 501 -26.40 -2.34 20.61
CA ALA A 501 -25.12 -2.94 20.29
C ALA A 501 -24.12 -1.92 19.73
N ASP A 502 -24.54 -1.08 18.79
CA ASP A 502 -23.68 -0.04 18.19
C ASP A 502 -23.18 0.93 19.26
N ARG A 503 -24.06 1.37 20.18
CA ARG A 503 -23.68 2.27 21.26
C ARG A 503 -22.71 1.62 22.24
N GLU A 504 -22.92 0.36 22.60
CA GLU A 504 -22.01 -0.37 23.48
C GLU A 504 -20.62 -0.54 22.86
N VAL A 505 -20.55 -0.89 21.57
CA VAL A 505 -19.28 -1.01 20.83
C VAL A 505 -18.58 0.34 20.68
N ILE A 506 -19.32 1.43 20.46
CA ILE A 506 -18.76 2.79 20.43
C ILE A 506 -18.14 3.17 21.77
N GLU A 507 -18.77 2.81 22.88
CA GLU A 507 -18.30 3.19 24.20
C GLU A 507 -17.11 2.33 24.65
N ASN A 508 -17.20 1.01 24.49
CA ASN A 508 -16.30 0.04 25.13
C ASN A 508 -15.49 -0.81 24.14
N GLY A 509 -15.71 -0.66 22.83
CA GLY A 509 -15.13 -1.53 21.82
C GLY A 509 -15.85 -2.88 21.70
N ASN A 510 -15.58 -3.59 20.61
CA ASN A 510 -16.18 -4.88 20.30
C ASN A 510 -15.55 -6.01 21.12
N GLN A 511 -16.29 -6.44 22.14
CA GLN A 511 -15.95 -7.54 23.04
C GLN A 511 -16.00 -8.95 22.40
N ASN A 512 -16.25 -9.08 21.10
CA ASN A 512 -16.08 -10.35 20.40
C ASN A 512 -14.60 -10.62 20.04
N TYR A 513 -13.79 -9.57 19.92
CA TYR A 513 -12.39 -9.65 19.49
C TYR A 513 -11.45 -9.23 20.62
N ILE A 514 -10.16 -9.04 20.32
CA ILE A 514 -9.19 -8.48 21.29
C ILE A 514 -9.79 -7.21 21.90
N THR A 515 -9.70 -7.04 23.22
CA THR A 515 -10.28 -5.92 23.95
C THR A 515 -9.31 -4.73 24.03
N ASN A 516 -9.83 -3.56 24.42
CA ASN A 516 -8.97 -2.38 24.61
C ASN A 516 -8.03 -2.59 25.80
N GLU A 517 -8.52 -3.25 26.85
CA GLU A 517 -7.78 -3.60 28.05
C GLU A 517 -6.61 -4.56 27.75
N GLU A 518 -6.80 -5.57 26.88
CA GLU A 518 -5.71 -6.46 26.46
C GLU A 518 -4.58 -5.71 25.74
N ILE A 519 -4.88 -4.72 24.90
CA ILE A 519 -3.86 -3.94 24.18
C ILE A 519 -3.09 -3.02 25.15
N VAL A 520 -3.79 -2.36 26.08
CA VAL A 520 -3.15 -1.52 27.10
C VAL A 520 -2.30 -2.37 28.04
N GLU A 521 -2.78 -3.55 28.44
CA GLU A 521 -2.01 -4.49 29.26
C GLU A 521 -0.77 -4.99 28.51
N TRP A 522 -0.89 -5.30 27.22
CA TRP A 522 0.25 -5.66 26.37
C TRP A 522 1.30 -4.54 26.35
N ALA A 523 0.88 -3.29 26.15
CA ALA A 523 1.79 -2.14 26.10
C ALA A 523 2.48 -1.90 27.46
N ASP A 524 1.76 -2.01 28.57
CA ASP A 524 2.32 -1.89 29.92
C ASP A 524 3.41 -2.94 30.18
N GLN A 525 3.19 -4.19 29.75
CA GLN A 525 4.19 -5.27 29.85
C GLN A 525 5.38 -5.02 28.93
N TYR A 526 5.11 -4.59 27.69
CA TYR A 526 6.14 -4.21 26.72
C TYR A 526 7.08 -3.12 27.28
N TYR A 527 6.53 -2.05 27.87
CA TYR A 527 7.34 -0.98 28.45
C TYR A 527 8.14 -1.43 29.68
N ALA A 528 7.59 -2.35 30.48
CA ALA A 528 8.22 -2.82 31.71
C ALA A 528 9.34 -3.84 31.44
N GLU A 529 9.15 -4.73 30.48
CA GLU A 529 9.96 -5.95 30.32
C GLU A 529 10.53 -6.15 28.91
N GLY A 530 10.12 -5.33 27.93
CA GLY A 530 10.46 -5.46 26.51
C GLY A 530 9.54 -6.42 25.75
N PRO A 531 9.69 -6.54 24.42
CA PRO A 531 8.82 -7.39 23.58
C PRO A 531 8.84 -8.87 23.98
N ASP A 532 9.97 -9.38 24.47
CA ASP A 532 10.11 -10.78 24.93
C ASP A 532 9.56 -11.03 26.35
N GLY A 533 9.18 -9.96 27.06
CA GLY A 533 8.68 -10.01 28.43
C GLY A 533 7.16 -10.00 28.56
N VAL A 534 6.46 -10.00 27.42
CA VAL A 534 4.99 -10.01 27.35
C VAL A 534 4.46 -11.43 27.59
N ASP A 535 3.36 -11.54 28.34
CA ASP A 535 2.65 -12.78 28.60
C ASP A 535 2.18 -13.46 27.30
N GLU A 536 2.22 -14.80 27.29
CA GLU A 536 1.95 -15.61 26.10
C GLU A 536 0.62 -15.28 25.40
N GLU A 537 -0.45 -15.04 26.17
CA GLU A 537 -1.78 -14.73 25.61
C GLU A 537 -1.86 -13.34 24.95
N LEU A 538 -0.94 -12.42 25.28
CA LEU A 538 -0.90 -11.06 24.75
C LEU A 538 0.07 -10.92 23.57
N ARG A 539 0.92 -11.93 23.29
CA ARG A 539 1.84 -11.93 22.15
C ARG A 539 1.13 -11.76 20.79
N ARG A 540 -0.16 -12.08 20.71
CA ARG A 540 -1.00 -11.90 19.50
C ARG A 540 -1.28 -10.45 19.12
N VAL A 541 -1.27 -9.54 20.09
CA VAL A 541 -1.65 -8.12 19.90
C VAL A 541 -0.91 -7.45 18.73
N PRO A 542 0.43 -7.49 18.66
CA PRO A 542 1.17 -6.83 17.57
C PRO A 542 0.97 -7.45 16.19
N PHE A 543 0.42 -8.67 16.10
CA PHE A 543 0.18 -9.33 14.81
C PHE A 543 -1.27 -9.17 14.33
N LEU A 544 -2.25 -9.21 15.24
CA LEU A 544 -3.68 -9.11 14.90
C LEU A 544 -4.20 -7.66 14.90
N GLU A 545 -3.55 -6.80 15.68
CA GLU A 545 -3.88 -5.37 15.87
C GLU A 545 -2.65 -4.49 15.64
N THR A 546 -1.83 -4.82 14.64
CA THR A 546 -0.49 -4.24 14.37
C THR A 546 -0.43 -2.73 14.53
N ARG A 547 -1.34 -2.00 13.86
CA ARG A 547 -1.39 -0.54 13.91
C ARG A 547 -1.71 -0.02 15.31
N ALA A 548 -2.67 -0.64 16.01
CA ALA A 548 -3.04 -0.22 17.36
C ALA A 548 -1.91 -0.48 18.37
N ALA A 549 -1.26 -1.65 18.27
CA ALA A 549 -0.09 -2.00 19.05
C ALA A 549 1.05 -0.99 18.82
N ALA A 550 1.34 -0.69 17.55
CA ALA A 550 2.34 0.29 17.14
C ALA A 550 2.08 1.69 17.75
N LYS A 551 0.85 2.23 17.65
CA LYS A 551 0.50 3.53 18.26
C LYS A 551 0.66 3.52 19.78
N GLU A 552 0.21 2.45 20.44
CA GLU A 552 0.23 2.37 21.91
C GLU A 552 1.65 2.44 22.49
N ILE A 553 2.64 1.93 21.75
CA ILE A 553 4.06 2.03 22.16
C ILE A 553 4.79 3.25 21.59
N GLY A 554 4.07 4.15 20.92
CA GLY A 554 4.58 5.45 20.46
C GLY A 554 5.58 5.39 19.30
N VAL A 555 5.41 4.45 18.36
CA VAL A 555 6.18 4.44 17.08
C VAL A 555 5.57 5.41 16.06
N SER A 556 6.36 5.81 15.06
CA SER A 556 5.96 6.80 14.04
C SER A 556 5.17 6.13 12.93
N ILE A 557 3.84 6.24 12.96
CA ILE A 557 2.97 5.67 11.93
C ILE A 557 2.02 6.69 11.32
N GLU A 558 2.43 7.95 11.33
CA GLU A 558 1.71 9.09 10.79
C GLU A 558 1.80 9.19 9.26
N PHE A 559 2.52 8.28 8.59
CA PHE A 559 2.59 8.25 7.13
C PHE A 559 1.18 8.16 6.53
N ASN A 560 0.85 9.13 5.69
CA ASN A 560 -0.38 9.19 4.92
C ASN A 560 -0.13 8.57 3.55
N LYS A 561 -0.95 7.60 3.18
CA LYS A 561 -0.83 6.85 1.94
C LYS A 561 0.60 6.36 1.66
N ALA A 562 1.12 5.52 2.55
CA ALA A 562 2.35 4.80 2.24
C ALA A 562 1.98 3.66 1.29
N GLU A 563 2.24 3.87 0.00
CA GLU A 563 1.73 3.00 -1.06
C GLU A 563 2.83 2.07 -1.59
N GLY A 564 3.67 2.54 -2.51
CA GLY A 564 4.72 1.71 -3.11
C GLY A 564 5.97 1.50 -2.24
N VAL A 565 6.55 0.30 -2.29
CA VAL A 565 7.94 0.04 -1.90
C VAL A 565 8.56 -0.97 -2.84
N ASP A 566 9.76 -0.68 -3.36
CA ASP A 566 10.46 -1.64 -4.21
C ASP A 566 11.99 -1.42 -4.28
N SER A 567 12.71 -2.47 -4.67
CA SER A 567 14.14 -2.49 -4.95
C SER A 567 14.41 -3.48 -6.08
N LYS A 568 15.45 -3.23 -6.88
CA LYS A 568 15.77 -4.10 -8.00
C LYS A 568 15.97 -5.56 -7.54
N ASP A 569 15.71 -6.49 -8.44
CA ASP A 569 15.99 -7.90 -8.21
C ASP A 569 17.45 -8.13 -7.75
N GLY A 570 17.59 -8.86 -6.65
CA GLY A 570 18.90 -9.17 -6.07
C GLY A 570 19.60 -8.00 -5.37
N ALA A 571 18.90 -6.90 -5.06
CA ALA A 571 19.43 -5.78 -4.28
C ALA A 571 20.09 -6.26 -2.97
N GLY A 572 21.30 -5.76 -2.71
CA GLY A 572 22.06 -6.08 -1.50
C GLY A 572 22.62 -4.83 -0.82
N PRO A 573 23.47 -5.00 0.21
CA PRO A 573 24.03 -3.87 0.94
C PRO A 573 24.71 -2.84 0.03
N GLY A 574 24.22 -1.60 0.09
CA GLY A 574 24.63 -0.46 -0.74
C GLY A 574 23.70 -0.15 -1.91
N ASP A 575 22.79 -1.05 -2.27
CA ASP A 575 21.75 -0.80 -3.27
C ASP A 575 20.57 -0.02 -2.65
N PRO A 576 19.81 0.73 -3.47
CA PRO A 576 18.67 1.52 -3.00
C PRO A 576 17.40 0.68 -2.86
N VAL A 577 16.54 1.11 -1.94
CA VAL A 577 15.11 0.75 -1.87
C VAL A 577 14.31 2.06 -1.96
N TYR A 578 13.24 2.08 -2.73
CA TYR A 578 12.39 3.26 -2.92
C TYR A 578 11.05 3.08 -2.23
N PHE A 579 10.53 4.16 -1.65
CA PHE A 579 9.24 4.20 -0.96
C PHE A 579 8.41 5.36 -1.52
N GLY A 580 7.20 5.09 -2.02
CA GLY A 580 6.23 6.07 -2.44
C GLY A 580 5.32 6.48 -1.27
N ILE A 581 5.29 7.77 -0.96
CA ILE A 581 4.33 8.37 -0.02
C ILE A 581 3.48 9.34 -0.83
N SER A 582 2.23 9.00 -1.09
CA SER A 582 1.40 9.62 -2.13
C SER A 582 0.97 11.04 -1.76
N GLU A 583 0.83 11.27 -0.47
CA GLU A 583 0.44 12.55 0.09
C GLU A 583 1.30 12.88 1.31
N PHE A 584 1.96 14.03 1.28
CA PHE A 584 2.73 14.53 2.42
C PHE A 584 1.95 15.68 3.09
N ASN A 585 0.81 15.34 3.70
CA ASN A 585 -0.11 16.28 4.33
C ASN A 585 -0.68 15.64 5.63
N ASP A 586 -1.81 16.14 6.14
CA ASP A 586 -2.48 15.62 7.34
C ASP A 586 -1.54 15.37 8.52
N ASP A 587 -1.46 14.15 9.06
CA ASP A 587 -0.66 13.79 10.23
C ASP A 587 0.86 13.87 9.99
N LEU A 588 1.33 13.95 8.74
CA LEU A 588 2.75 14.23 8.43
C LEU A 588 3.09 15.72 8.52
N ALA A 589 2.08 16.58 8.45
CA ALA A 589 2.24 18.02 8.36
C ALA A 589 1.64 18.77 9.56
N ASN A 590 0.67 18.22 10.27
CA ASN A 590 -0.05 18.90 11.35
C ASN A 590 0.81 19.04 12.63
N ASP A 591 0.18 19.31 13.77
CA ASP A 591 0.88 19.50 15.05
C ASP A 591 0.90 18.22 15.91
N GLU A 592 0.42 17.09 15.38
CA GLU A 592 0.37 15.78 16.03
C GLU A 592 1.56 14.89 15.61
N GLY A 593 1.81 13.82 16.37
CA GLY A 593 2.80 12.80 15.99
C GLY A 593 4.27 13.24 16.01
N ASP A 594 5.15 12.35 15.51
CA ASP A 594 6.60 12.55 15.43
C ASP A 594 7.06 13.34 14.18
N ILE A 595 6.21 13.41 13.15
CA ILE A 595 6.52 14.04 11.87
C ILE A 595 5.59 15.23 11.67
N GLN A 596 6.16 16.42 11.66
CA GLN A 596 5.47 17.71 11.57
C GLN A 596 6.26 18.61 10.61
N MET A 597 6.21 18.26 9.33
CA MET A 597 6.99 18.90 8.25
C MET A 597 6.09 19.78 7.36
N ASP A 598 6.68 20.50 6.40
CA ASP A 598 5.88 21.33 5.46
C ASP A 598 5.03 20.42 4.55
N ARG A 599 3.81 20.86 4.25
CA ARG A 599 2.84 20.15 3.42
C ARG A 599 3.31 20.08 1.95
N VAL A 600 3.25 18.89 1.35
CA VAL A 600 3.44 18.64 -0.09
C VAL A 600 2.37 17.66 -0.57
N ASP A 601 1.30 18.18 -1.15
CA ASP A 601 0.13 17.38 -1.56
C ASP A 601 0.43 16.38 -2.68
N GLY A 602 1.42 16.66 -3.53
CA GLY A 602 1.86 15.73 -4.57
C GLY A 602 2.65 14.52 -4.06
N GLY A 603 2.94 14.44 -2.76
CA GLY A 603 3.67 13.31 -2.17
C GLY A 603 5.18 13.39 -2.35
N VAL A 604 5.86 12.33 -1.90
CA VAL A 604 7.32 12.20 -1.90
C VAL A 604 7.72 10.75 -2.22
N VAL A 605 8.69 10.58 -3.14
CA VAL A 605 9.43 9.33 -3.27
C VAL A 605 10.71 9.43 -2.45
N TYR A 606 10.85 8.54 -1.47
CA TYR A 606 12.04 8.39 -0.66
C TYR A 606 12.94 7.27 -1.18
N ARG A 607 14.24 7.42 -0.96
CA ARG A 607 15.28 6.40 -1.18
C ARG A 607 15.95 6.04 0.14
N GLY A 608 15.85 4.78 0.53
CA GLY A 608 16.71 4.15 1.53
C GLY A 608 17.91 3.47 0.88
N VAL A 609 18.97 3.21 1.65
CA VAL A 609 20.13 2.44 1.18
C VAL A 609 20.30 1.25 2.11
N LEU A 610 20.33 0.04 1.54
CA LEU A 610 20.47 -1.20 2.30
C LEU A 610 21.81 -1.22 3.04
N GLU A 611 21.75 -1.42 4.35
CA GLU A 611 22.92 -1.62 5.20
C GLU A 611 23.37 -3.09 5.17
N SER A 612 24.47 -3.41 5.86
CA SER A 612 25.05 -4.76 5.85
C SER A 612 24.13 -5.86 6.37
N ASP A 613 23.12 -5.48 7.15
CA ASP A 613 22.08 -6.33 7.74
C ASP A 613 20.72 -6.07 7.08
N TYR A 614 20.70 -5.49 5.88
CA TYR A 614 19.49 -5.15 5.13
C TYR A 614 18.57 -4.17 5.87
N ASN A 615 19.06 -3.42 6.86
CA ASN A 615 18.33 -2.28 7.39
C ASN A 615 18.41 -1.07 6.46
N ILE A 616 17.47 -0.14 6.65
CA ILE A 616 17.61 1.26 6.23
C ILE A 616 17.55 2.12 7.48
N SER A 617 18.42 3.12 7.56
CA SER A 617 18.47 4.08 8.69
C SER A 617 18.08 5.49 8.29
N THR A 618 17.92 5.75 6.99
CA THR A 618 17.57 7.07 6.46
C THR A 618 16.69 6.91 5.22
N LEU A 619 15.62 7.71 5.15
CA LEU A 619 14.83 7.93 3.94
C LEU A 619 15.20 9.29 3.35
N GLU A 620 15.92 9.29 2.22
CA GLU A 620 16.29 10.49 1.49
C GLU A 620 15.21 10.86 0.47
N PRO A 621 14.64 12.08 0.49
CA PRO A 621 13.71 12.51 -0.55
C PRO A 621 14.46 12.61 -1.89
N VAL A 622 13.97 11.91 -2.92
CA VAL A 622 14.55 11.91 -4.28
C VAL A 622 13.60 12.48 -5.33
N ILE A 623 12.29 12.36 -5.11
CA ILE A 623 11.26 13.08 -5.86
C ILE A 623 10.33 13.72 -4.85
N VAL A 624 10.06 15.01 -5.00
CA VAL A 624 9.09 15.75 -4.19
C VAL A 624 8.06 16.29 -5.16
N GLY A 625 6.81 15.89 -4.99
CA GLY A 625 5.69 16.32 -5.82
C GLY A 625 5.42 17.82 -5.69
N PRO A 626 4.51 18.37 -6.52
CA PRO A 626 4.09 19.76 -6.40
C PRO A 626 3.27 19.97 -5.11
N ASP A 627 3.27 21.20 -4.61
CA ASP A 627 2.27 21.64 -3.64
C ASP A 627 1.05 22.22 -4.37
N PHE A 628 -0.09 22.34 -3.69
CA PHE A 628 -1.32 22.85 -4.33
C PHE A 628 -1.32 24.36 -4.61
N THR A 629 -0.25 25.07 -4.25
CA THR A 629 -0.04 26.47 -4.63
C THR A 629 0.77 26.64 -5.92
N ASP A 630 1.40 25.58 -6.41
CA ASP A 630 2.15 25.56 -7.67
C ASP A 630 1.24 25.84 -8.89
N GLU A 631 1.79 26.54 -9.88
CA GLU A 631 1.06 26.84 -11.12
C GLU A 631 0.96 25.59 -12.00
N PRO A 632 -0.05 25.50 -12.88
CA PRO A 632 -0.26 24.32 -13.70
C PRO A 632 0.95 23.88 -14.54
N GLU A 633 1.75 24.83 -15.02
CA GLU A 633 2.94 24.53 -15.80
C GLU A 633 4.03 23.80 -14.99
N ASP A 634 4.16 24.07 -13.69
CA ASP A 634 5.18 23.44 -12.84
C ASP A 634 4.75 22.02 -12.46
N ALA A 635 3.47 21.84 -12.22
CA ALA A 635 2.95 20.57 -11.76
C ALA A 635 2.65 19.60 -12.93
N ASP A 636 2.41 20.10 -14.16
CA ASP A 636 2.06 19.27 -15.32
C ASP A 636 3.09 18.16 -15.56
N ASP A 637 4.38 18.46 -15.42
CA ASP A 637 5.52 17.54 -15.59
C ASP A 637 6.09 16.99 -14.28
N ALA A 638 5.43 17.23 -13.14
CA ALA A 638 5.77 16.64 -11.86
C ALA A 638 4.96 15.37 -11.60
N LEU A 639 5.59 14.42 -10.91
CA LEU A 639 4.93 13.25 -10.30
C LEU A 639 4.03 13.70 -9.16
N ARG A 640 2.83 13.12 -9.05
CA ARG A 640 1.87 13.43 -7.99
C ARG A 640 1.10 12.19 -7.57
N ASN A 641 0.73 12.12 -6.28
CA ASN A 641 0.06 10.94 -5.71
C ASN A 641 0.72 9.67 -6.26
N VAL A 642 2.04 9.60 -6.02
CA VAL A 642 2.79 8.40 -6.35
C VAL A 642 2.19 7.27 -5.55
N ASP A 643 1.57 6.35 -6.25
CA ASP A 643 1.03 5.14 -5.68
C ASP A 643 2.15 4.10 -5.75
N ASN A 644 2.25 3.41 -6.88
CA ASN A 644 3.19 2.33 -7.04
C ASN A 644 4.57 2.79 -7.54
N VAL A 645 5.62 2.16 -7.00
CA VAL A 645 7.00 2.26 -7.51
C VAL A 645 7.49 0.87 -7.91
N TYR A 646 8.15 0.77 -9.07
CA TYR A 646 8.74 -0.48 -9.57
C TYR A 646 10.17 -0.23 -10.04
N VAL A 647 11.15 -0.94 -9.49
CA VAL A 647 12.57 -0.75 -9.79
C VAL A 647 13.01 -1.78 -10.83
N MET A 648 13.35 -1.29 -12.01
CA MET A 648 13.85 -2.12 -13.10
C MET A 648 15.25 -2.68 -12.80
N ASP A 649 15.64 -3.74 -13.51
CA ASP A 649 16.97 -4.39 -13.40
C ASP A 649 18.16 -3.43 -13.59
N ASP A 650 17.96 -2.36 -14.35
CA ASP A 650 18.97 -1.33 -14.61
C ASP A 650 19.00 -0.22 -13.55
N GLY A 651 18.11 -0.28 -12.55
CA GLY A 651 18.03 0.64 -11.43
C GLY A 651 17.14 1.87 -11.66
N ARG A 652 16.59 2.07 -12.86
CA ARG A 652 15.52 3.06 -13.08
C ARG A 652 14.25 2.65 -12.34
N VAL A 653 13.42 3.63 -12.01
CA VAL A 653 12.18 3.42 -11.25
C VAL A 653 11.00 3.87 -12.07
N LEU A 654 10.03 2.98 -12.29
CA LEU A 654 8.72 3.35 -12.77
C LEU A 654 7.91 3.92 -11.60
N CYS A 655 7.36 5.12 -11.76
CA CYS A 655 6.50 5.76 -10.78
C CYS A 655 5.10 5.90 -11.38
N CYS A 656 4.13 5.25 -10.74
CA CYS A 656 2.72 5.27 -11.11
C CYS A 656 1.96 6.33 -10.33
N GLU A 657 1.08 7.06 -11.00
CA GLU A 657 0.14 7.96 -10.34
C GLU A 657 -1.22 7.27 -10.15
N ASP A 658 -1.80 7.51 -8.98
CA ASP A 658 -3.22 7.35 -8.67
C ASP A 658 -3.70 8.66 -8.02
N GLY A 659 -4.18 9.61 -8.84
CA GLY A 659 -4.48 10.95 -8.35
C GLY A 659 -5.72 11.58 -8.98
N PHE A 660 -6.79 11.73 -8.21
CA PHE A 660 -7.97 12.45 -8.68
C PHE A 660 -7.88 13.97 -8.44
N GLY A 661 -7.43 14.71 -9.46
CA GLY A 661 -7.84 16.10 -9.72
C GLY A 661 -7.65 17.14 -8.60
N GLY A 662 -6.39 17.48 -8.27
CA GLY A 662 -6.02 18.67 -7.50
C GLY A 662 -5.93 19.96 -8.36
N PRO A 663 -5.87 21.16 -7.74
CA PRO A 663 -5.93 22.46 -8.44
C PRO A 663 -4.75 22.75 -9.39
N ALA A 664 -3.71 21.91 -9.39
CA ALA A 664 -2.45 22.18 -10.06
C ALA A 664 -2.22 21.47 -11.42
N ARG A 665 -3.09 20.58 -11.96
CA ARG A 665 -2.85 19.98 -13.33
C ARG A 665 -3.74 20.58 -14.39
N SER A 666 -3.22 20.74 -15.60
CA SER A 666 -4.03 21.17 -16.75
C SER A 666 -4.84 20.04 -17.40
N TYR A 667 -4.52 18.78 -17.07
CA TYR A 667 -5.16 17.57 -17.56
C TYR A 667 -5.47 16.58 -16.42
N PRO A 668 -6.50 15.73 -16.55
CA PRO A 668 -7.00 14.90 -15.46
C PRO A 668 -6.49 13.45 -15.48
N ASN A 669 -5.65 13.08 -16.45
CA ASN A 669 -5.15 11.70 -16.60
C ASN A 669 -3.97 11.44 -15.67
N ASP A 670 -3.92 10.22 -15.14
CA ASP A 670 -2.74 9.70 -14.47
C ASP A 670 -1.64 9.36 -15.47
N GLY A 671 -0.41 9.48 -15.03
CA GLY A 671 0.78 9.23 -15.81
C GLY A 671 1.64 8.10 -15.26
N LEU A 672 2.33 7.40 -16.16
CA LEU A 672 3.48 6.58 -15.81
C LEU A 672 4.75 7.40 -16.08
N TYR A 673 5.60 7.53 -15.08
CA TYR A 673 6.88 8.22 -15.19
C TYR A 673 8.04 7.24 -15.02
N VAL A 674 9.15 7.51 -15.70
CA VAL A 674 10.40 6.76 -15.52
C VAL A 674 11.44 7.68 -14.90
N TYR A 675 11.82 7.38 -13.67
CA TYR A 675 12.86 8.05 -12.91
C TYR A 675 14.22 7.39 -13.18
N GLU A 676 15.16 8.17 -13.68
CA GLU A 676 16.57 7.83 -13.80
C GLU A 676 17.32 8.41 -12.58
N PRO A 677 17.80 7.55 -11.65
CA PRO A 677 18.47 8.03 -10.44
C PRO A 677 19.80 8.71 -10.76
N GLN A 678 20.08 9.81 -10.05
CA GLN A 678 21.38 10.45 -10.16
C GLN A 678 22.49 9.52 -9.63
N GLU A 679 23.52 9.28 -10.44
CA GLU A 679 24.74 8.59 -10.01
C GLU A 679 25.31 9.28 -8.74
N PRO A 680 25.57 8.52 -7.65
CA PRO A 680 26.11 9.12 -6.44
C PRO A 680 27.45 9.77 -6.74
N GLU A 681 27.59 11.07 -6.40
CA GLU A 681 28.87 11.76 -6.57
C GLU A 681 29.98 10.93 -5.91
N GLU A 682 30.97 10.46 -6.70
CA GLU A 682 32.17 9.86 -6.15
C GLU A 682 32.71 10.83 -5.10
N LYS A 683 32.61 10.46 -3.81
CA LYS A 683 33.30 11.15 -2.73
C LYS A 683 34.78 11.08 -3.08
N THR A 684 35.27 12.08 -3.80
CA THR A 684 36.68 12.29 -4.06
C THR A 684 37.32 12.32 -2.69
N ARG A 685 37.96 11.20 -2.33
CA ARG A 685 38.87 11.11 -1.20
C ARG A 685 40.01 12.06 -1.53
N ASN A 686 39.81 13.34 -1.26
CA ASN A 686 40.88 14.29 -1.08
C ASN A 686 41.67 13.79 0.13
N GLY A 687 42.62 12.90 -0.15
CA GLY A 687 43.70 12.54 0.74
C GLY A 687 44.50 13.79 1.00
N ASN A 688 44.02 14.62 1.92
CA ASN A 688 44.81 15.66 2.54
C ASN A 688 45.75 14.94 3.50
N SER A 689 46.84 14.38 2.94
CA SER A 689 48.00 14.00 3.71
C SER A 689 48.49 15.26 4.43
N GLY A 690 48.14 15.37 5.71
CA GLY A 690 48.65 16.38 6.61
C GLY A 690 50.17 16.26 6.70
N ASN A 691 50.87 16.99 5.84
CA ASN A 691 52.28 17.26 6.04
C ASN A 691 52.37 18.53 6.88
N GLY A 692 52.47 18.34 8.19
CA GLY A 692 52.74 19.43 9.12
C GLY A 692 54.08 20.07 8.79
N ASN A 693 54.07 21.34 8.39
CA ASN A 693 55.13 22.25 8.78
C ASN A 693 54.62 23.69 8.83
N SER A 694 54.55 24.22 10.03
CA SER A 694 54.15 25.58 10.36
C SER A 694 55.22 26.59 9.93
N GLY A 695 54.98 27.27 8.81
CA GLY A 695 55.71 28.46 8.41
C GLY A 695 55.11 29.71 9.05
N ASN A 696 55.56 30.05 10.26
CA ASN A 696 55.24 31.32 10.91
C ASN A 696 56.15 32.43 10.35
N GLY A 697 55.58 33.34 9.57
CA GLY A 697 56.28 34.52 9.07
C GLY A 697 55.85 35.78 9.83
N ASN A 698 56.63 36.22 10.82
CA ASN A 698 56.80 37.66 11.03
C ASN A 698 58.05 38.02 11.87
N ASN A 699 58.77 39.01 11.34
CA ASN A 699 59.69 39.95 12.00
C ASN A 699 60.98 39.46 12.67
N GLY A 700 62.10 39.92 12.09
CA GLY A 700 62.96 40.83 12.85
C GLY A 700 64.35 40.31 13.25
N ASN A 701 65.30 40.64 12.39
CA ASN A 701 66.57 41.28 12.74
C ASN A 701 67.80 40.42 13.15
N GLU A 702 68.90 40.79 12.46
CA GLU A 702 70.31 40.78 12.87
C GLU A 702 71.17 39.50 12.84
N ASN A 703 72.13 39.56 11.90
CA ASN A 703 73.56 39.27 12.06
C ASN A 703 73.97 37.90 12.63
N SER A 704 74.58 37.05 11.80
CA SER A 704 75.99 37.16 11.41
C SER A 704 76.58 35.82 10.95
N ASN A 705 77.47 35.95 9.98
CA ASN A 705 78.67 35.15 9.72
C ASN A 705 78.61 33.67 9.29
N ASN A 706 79.30 33.50 8.17
CA ASN A 706 80.23 32.42 7.82
C ASN A 706 79.66 31.05 7.45
N GLY A 707 79.86 30.73 6.18
CA GLY A 707 80.95 29.80 5.88
C GLY A 707 80.56 28.60 5.03
N ASN A 708 81.05 28.65 3.80
CA ASN A 708 81.65 27.54 3.06
C ASN A 708 80.78 26.37 2.56
N GLU A 709 80.71 26.37 1.23
CA GLU A 709 81.31 25.35 0.35
C GLU A 709 80.65 23.97 0.18
N ASN A 710 80.38 23.72 -1.11
CA ASN A 710 80.69 22.51 -1.87
C ASN A 710 79.91 21.23 -1.56
N GLY A 711 79.01 20.90 -2.49
CA GLY A 711 79.46 20.15 -3.65
C GLY A 711 78.96 18.71 -3.79
N HIS A 712 78.69 18.38 -5.05
CA HIS A 712 78.76 17.06 -5.68
C HIS A 712 77.63 16.04 -5.44
N SER A 713 76.76 16.00 -6.46
CA SER A 713 76.59 14.89 -7.41
C SER A 713 76.55 13.45 -6.91
N GLY A 714 75.59 12.69 -7.44
CA GLY A 714 75.83 11.29 -7.75
C GLY A 714 74.58 10.43 -7.81
N ASN A 715 74.07 10.27 -9.03
CA ASN A 715 73.54 9.04 -9.64
C ASN A 715 73.19 7.84 -8.74
N GLY A 716 72.06 7.22 -9.05
CA GLY A 716 71.89 5.79 -8.79
C GLY A 716 70.47 5.28 -8.98
N SER A 717 70.10 5.00 -10.22
CA SER A 717 68.97 4.15 -10.62
C SER A 717 69.07 2.74 -10.02
N ASN A 718 67.95 2.15 -9.59
CA ASN A 718 67.39 0.95 -10.20
C ASN A 718 66.11 0.46 -9.50
N SER A 719 65.27 -0.15 -10.35
CA SER A 719 64.04 -0.93 -10.13
C SER A 719 62.81 -0.19 -9.61
#